data_AF-A0A661PA32-F1
#
_entry.id   AF-A0A661PA32-F1
#
_cell.length_a   1.000
_cell.length_b   1.000
_cell.length_c   1.000
_cell.angle_alpha   90.00
_cell.angle_beta   90.00
_cell.angle_gamma   90.00
#
_symmetry.space_group_name_H-M   'P 1'
#
loop_
_entity.id
_entity.type
_entity.pdbx_description
1 polymer ?
#
loop_
_entity_poly.entity_id
_entity_poly.type
_entity_poly.pdbx_seq_one_letter_code
_entity_poly.pdbx_strand_id
1 'polypeptide(L)'
;MPQYELSIEPSAVAEAERHASLEGRSFPTLVVSWESQMLGQEWVTTLVLDYTIPLPPLEGRQTFNEVRIAAFTDDVPTKFLYFGTELNADAPRLGPEMENTVSPAGTYQEYRLTEDTCAVPYLDLITTTPRIYGNAAQDYYSPPIKVERFDAGPGANLIADNFPEIVAALPPISGEVLTDPQRGFWQGSRFVGTKKIAILRKGKVVGLHRRVGRAEKEVVPPQVVRRDPHVDVHDAWVAIDLGTSTTVVAVGDGERHEFIRVGASDEPTSSRDYETPSEIAFSNLPRTLKAWRDRVILPLTRWGDVYVGFGAQARRALHGKERAQRTKASIAELASLPWRIAEGEEISICGRSDLDAPQKLEPPAPPIIDEEGIGPDDPFDPIELFAYYIGLHVNARHRGLHLRYTVGMPTGWSADLRNQALAQVRRGILRSLPAGMVAYDDLDLLQVSDAGPNVVAFAAYAFRVFGITPKPQDPVPFVSIDAGASETTILCGQYREGTADEIAGGYERIMEHVKPMVLSHLGGELLLHRLAYQAYEASGTSMKHNDIPFVPPSGEKVIAGAEERMVSSMEAQVNVRLLKAAVRPILESVAPTPLPDLVQLFARDGRVRDVRIMVDRAVLSEWLRGQLSEAAVHIQQAIAKGFEQVTNAEVPYAALRVLIGGRLGMHPFLQERLEAVLPEGVRVHKFREPDHTNL
;
A
#
# COMPACT_ATOMS: atom_id res chain seq x y z
N MET A 1 -23.49 12.24 -12.09
CA MET A 1 -24.32 11.79 -13.23
C MET A 1 -23.81 10.43 -13.68
N PRO A 2 -24.66 9.47 -14.05
CA PRO A 2 -24.29 8.05 -14.05
C PRO A 2 -23.28 7.73 -15.16
N GLN A 3 -22.05 7.42 -14.74
CA GLN A 3 -21.02 6.85 -15.58
C GLN A 3 -21.36 5.38 -15.92
N TYR A 4 -21.68 5.14 -17.20
CA TYR A 4 -21.85 3.86 -17.91
C TYR A 4 -23.09 3.03 -17.55
N GLU A 5 -23.97 2.80 -18.53
CA GLU A 5 -25.17 1.97 -18.43
C GLU A 5 -25.10 0.80 -19.45
N LEU A 6 -25.35 -0.42 -18.97
CA LEU A 6 -25.35 -1.63 -19.80
C LEU A 6 -26.79 -2.13 -19.86
N SER A 7 -27.43 -1.96 -21.02
CA SER A 7 -28.88 -2.10 -21.18
C SER A 7 -29.24 -3.21 -22.17
N ILE A 8 -30.27 -3.96 -21.80
CA ILE A 8 -31.03 -4.86 -22.69
C ILE A 8 -32.50 -4.42 -22.77
N GLU A 9 -32.79 -3.18 -22.36
CA GLU A 9 -34.16 -2.64 -22.40
C GLU A 9 -34.65 -2.55 -23.85
N PRO A 10 -35.91 -2.95 -24.12
CA PRO A 10 -36.48 -2.88 -25.46
C PRO A 10 -36.42 -1.48 -26.09
N SER A 11 -36.45 -0.40 -25.31
CA SER A 11 -36.35 0.99 -25.76
C SER A 11 -34.94 1.37 -26.23
N ALA A 12 -33.92 1.05 -25.44
CA ALA A 12 -32.51 1.29 -25.78
C ALA A 12 -32.06 0.39 -26.94
N VAL A 13 -32.56 -0.85 -26.99
CA VAL A 13 -32.38 -1.76 -28.13
C VAL A 13 -33.09 -1.20 -29.37
N ALA A 14 -34.34 -0.71 -29.24
CA ALA A 14 -35.05 -0.09 -30.37
C ALA A 14 -34.39 1.20 -30.86
N GLU A 15 -33.76 1.96 -29.98
CA GLU A 15 -32.98 3.15 -30.34
C GLU A 15 -31.69 2.78 -31.07
N ALA A 16 -30.92 1.83 -30.54
CA ALA A 16 -29.79 1.23 -31.24
C ALA A 16 -30.19 0.66 -32.62
N GLU A 17 -31.38 0.03 -32.72
CA GLU A 17 -31.96 -0.47 -33.97
C GLU A 17 -32.37 0.62 -34.96
N ARG A 18 -32.61 1.85 -34.52
CA ARG A 18 -32.83 3.01 -35.41
C ARG A 18 -31.52 3.51 -36.02
N HIS A 19 -30.40 3.31 -35.33
CA HIS A 19 -29.10 3.87 -35.69
C HIS A 19 -28.12 2.85 -36.27
N ALA A 20 -28.32 1.53 -36.14
CA ALA A 20 -27.47 0.50 -36.74
C ALA A 20 -28.31 -0.50 -37.55
N SER A 21 -27.83 -0.91 -38.74
CA SER A 21 -28.53 -1.93 -39.53
C SER A 21 -28.32 -3.29 -38.92
N LEU A 22 -29.41 -3.90 -38.45
CA LEU A 22 -29.33 -5.14 -37.70
C LEU A 22 -30.20 -6.25 -38.34
N GLU A 23 -30.27 -6.26 -39.66
CA GLU A 23 -31.03 -7.22 -40.47
C GLU A 23 -30.33 -8.61 -40.49
N GLY A 24 -31.08 -9.70 -40.20
CA GLY A 24 -30.62 -11.10 -40.33
C GLY A 24 -30.25 -11.87 -39.05
N ARG A 25 -30.71 -11.46 -37.86
CA ARG A 25 -30.27 -12.02 -36.57
C ARG A 25 -30.95 -13.34 -36.14
N SER A 26 -30.26 -14.08 -35.26
CA SER A 26 -30.78 -15.24 -34.52
C SER A 26 -30.64 -15.17 -32.98
N PHE A 27 -30.08 -14.08 -32.42
CA PHE A 27 -29.73 -13.94 -30.99
C PHE A 27 -29.92 -12.50 -30.43
N PRO A 28 -29.94 -12.28 -29.10
CA PRO A 28 -30.21 -10.96 -28.50
C PRO A 28 -29.00 -10.02 -28.44
N THR A 29 -29.23 -8.74 -28.76
CA THR A 29 -28.26 -7.63 -28.80
C THR A 29 -27.95 -7.06 -27.41
N LEU A 30 -26.68 -6.76 -27.15
CA LEU A 30 -26.23 -6.01 -25.97
C LEU A 30 -25.96 -4.55 -26.36
N VAL A 31 -26.52 -3.60 -25.62
CA VAL A 31 -26.30 -2.17 -25.83
C VAL A 31 -25.54 -1.61 -24.63
N VAL A 32 -24.41 -0.95 -24.89
CA VAL A 32 -23.63 -0.23 -23.88
C VAL A 32 -23.72 1.25 -24.22
N SER A 33 -24.28 2.06 -23.31
CA SER A 33 -24.39 3.51 -23.48
C SER A 33 -23.64 4.23 -22.37
N TRP A 34 -22.99 5.34 -22.69
CA TRP A 34 -22.41 6.21 -21.68
C TRP A 34 -22.43 7.67 -22.07
N GLU A 35 -22.62 8.52 -21.07
CA GLU A 35 -22.50 9.97 -21.17
C GLU A 35 -21.05 10.39 -20.86
N SER A 36 -20.47 11.27 -21.67
CA SER A 36 -19.17 11.90 -21.44
C SER A 36 -19.29 13.42 -21.54
N GLN A 37 -18.54 14.18 -20.74
CA GLN A 37 -18.44 15.63 -20.88
C GLN A 37 -17.14 16.03 -21.56
N MET A 38 -17.22 16.92 -22.55
CA MET A 38 -16.07 17.47 -23.26
C MET A 38 -16.24 18.98 -23.41
N LEU A 39 -15.28 19.77 -22.92
CA LEU A 39 -15.32 21.24 -22.94
C LEU A 39 -16.62 21.85 -22.35
N GLY A 40 -17.21 21.18 -21.35
CA GLY A 40 -18.46 21.60 -20.72
C GLY A 40 -19.74 21.26 -21.51
N GLN A 41 -19.64 20.48 -22.59
CA GLN A 41 -20.79 19.89 -23.30
C GLN A 41 -20.94 18.41 -22.96
N GLU A 42 -22.18 17.95 -22.79
CA GLU A 42 -22.54 16.54 -22.58
C GLU A 42 -22.68 15.80 -23.92
N TRP A 43 -22.19 14.57 -23.97
CA TRP A 43 -22.13 13.69 -25.15
C TRP A 43 -22.63 12.31 -24.78
N VAL A 44 -23.32 11.60 -25.69
CA VAL A 44 -23.78 10.22 -25.47
C VAL A 44 -23.14 9.29 -26.49
N THR A 45 -22.39 8.29 -26.04
CA THR A 45 -21.83 7.25 -26.90
C THR A 45 -22.58 5.94 -26.70
N THR A 46 -22.99 5.29 -27.80
CA THR A 46 -23.67 3.99 -27.78
C THR A 46 -22.89 2.96 -28.60
N LEU A 47 -22.64 1.80 -27.98
CA LEU A 47 -21.96 0.66 -28.57
C LEU A 47 -22.91 -0.54 -28.59
N VAL A 48 -23.14 -1.07 -29.78
CA VAL A 48 -24.06 -2.19 -30.02
C VAL A 48 -23.23 -3.44 -30.30
N LEU A 49 -23.45 -4.49 -29.52
CA LEU A 49 -22.70 -5.74 -29.58
C LEU A 49 -23.63 -6.92 -29.89
N ASP A 50 -23.34 -7.62 -30.99
CA ASP A 50 -23.96 -8.91 -31.34
C ASP A 50 -22.96 -10.05 -31.09
N TYR A 51 -23.21 -10.91 -30.08
CA TYR A 51 -22.31 -12.02 -29.72
C TYR A 51 -23.03 -13.38 -29.68
N THR A 52 -22.38 -14.39 -30.25
CA THR A 52 -22.53 -15.83 -29.90
C THR A 52 -21.29 -16.31 -29.14
N ILE A 53 -21.41 -16.76 -27.89
CA ILE A 53 -20.34 -17.49 -27.19
C ILE A 53 -20.89 -18.82 -26.65
N PRO A 54 -20.55 -19.98 -27.26
CA PRO A 54 -20.69 -21.26 -26.59
C PRO A 54 -19.62 -21.44 -25.50
N LEU A 55 -20.00 -21.91 -24.31
CA LEU A 55 -19.10 -22.14 -23.17
C LEU A 55 -18.49 -23.56 -23.21
N PRO A 56 -17.23 -23.76 -22.78
CA PRO A 56 -16.58 -25.07 -22.76
C PRO A 56 -17.23 -26.11 -21.81
N PRO A 57 -17.05 -27.43 -22.05
CA PRO A 57 -16.03 -28.02 -22.92
C PRO A 57 -16.38 -27.87 -24.41
N LEU A 58 -15.44 -27.32 -25.18
CA LEU A 58 -15.55 -27.15 -26.63
C LEU A 58 -15.17 -28.48 -27.29
N GLU A 59 -16.16 -29.22 -27.81
CA GLU A 59 -15.87 -30.31 -28.73
C GLU A 59 -15.47 -29.77 -30.12
N GLY A 60 -14.64 -30.54 -30.82
CA GLY A 60 -13.85 -30.08 -31.95
C GLY A 60 -14.64 -29.50 -33.14
N ARG A 61 -14.03 -28.48 -33.75
CA ARG A 61 -14.45 -27.72 -34.93
C ARG A 61 -15.76 -26.93 -34.74
N GLN A 62 -15.60 -25.68 -34.33
CA GLN A 62 -16.52 -24.62 -34.75
C GLN A 62 -15.75 -23.51 -35.45
N THR A 63 -16.35 -23.02 -36.53
CA THR A 63 -15.92 -21.88 -37.36
C THR A 63 -16.22 -20.56 -36.65
N PHE A 64 -15.44 -19.53 -36.95
CA PHE A 64 -15.64 -18.16 -36.48
C PHE A 64 -17.09 -17.69 -36.76
N ASN A 65 -17.81 -17.24 -35.74
CA ASN A 65 -19.12 -16.62 -35.92
C ASN A 65 -18.93 -15.11 -36.16
N GLU A 66 -19.61 -14.58 -37.18
CA GLU A 66 -19.60 -13.18 -37.56
C GLU A 66 -19.95 -12.26 -36.37
N VAL A 67 -19.15 -11.21 -36.12
CA VAL A 67 -19.41 -10.21 -35.07
C VAL A 67 -19.63 -8.86 -35.74
N ARG A 68 -20.79 -8.24 -35.46
CA ARG A 68 -21.13 -6.89 -35.93
C ARG A 68 -21.06 -5.91 -34.77
N ILE A 69 -20.37 -4.79 -34.98
CA ILE A 69 -20.16 -3.77 -33.94
C ILE A 69 -20.51 -2.42 -34.54
N ALA A 70 -21.48 -1.74 -33.96
CA ALA A 70 -21.81 -0.37 -34.34
C ALA A 70 -21.37 0.59 -33.22
N ALA A 71 -20.68 1.67 -33.62
CA ALA A 71 -20.30 2.78 -32.77
C ALA A 71 -20.91 4.08 -33.29
N PHE A 72 -21.49 4.87 -32.41
CA PHE A 72 -22.03 6.19 -32.72
C PHE A 72 -21.58 7.23 -31.67
N THR A 73 -21.14 8.39 -32.17
CA THR A 73 -20.68 9.55 -31.40
C THR A 73 -21.30 10.82 -31.98
N ASP A 74 -22.63 10.95 -31.89
CA ASP A 74 -23.39 12.12 -32.38
C ASP A 74 -23.00 12.55 -33.83
N ASP A 75 -22.94 13.85 -34.13
CA ASP A 75 -22.66 14.41 -35.47
C ASP A 75 -21.18 14.29 -35.91
N VAL A 76 -20.32 13.60 -35.14
CA VAL A 76 -18.88 13.51 -35.41
C VAL A 76 -18.53 12.10 -35.90
N PRO A 77 -17.94 11.94 -37.12
CA PRO A 77 -17.59 10.62 -37.62
C PRO A 77 -16.51 9.96 -36.74
N THR A 78 -16.82 8.76 -36.26
CA THR A 78 -15.85 7.86 -35.62
C THR A 78 -14.68 7.58 -36.58
N LYS A 79 -13.43 7.57 -36.13
CA LYS A 79 -12.29 7.40 -37.06
C LYS A 79 -11.74 5.98 -37.08
N PHE A 80 -11.69 5.30 -35.93
CA PHE A 80 -11.17 3.93 -35.78
C PHE A 80 -11.83 3.17 -34.62
N LEU A 81 -11.91 1.84 -34.74
CA LEU A 81 -12.21 0.88 -33.67
C LEU A 81 -10.99 -0.01 -33.42
N TYR A 82 -10.59 -0.24 -32.16
CA TYR A 82 -9.41 -1.06 -31.82
C TYR A 82 -9.75 -2.20 -30.85
N PHE A 83 -9.03 -3.32 -30.99
CA PHE A 83 -9.02 -4.45 -30.07
C PHE A 83 -7.61 -4.68 -29.52
N GLY A 84 -7.41 -4.37 -28.23
CA GLY A 84 -6.22 -4.82 -27.51
C GLY A 84 -6.01 -4.15 -26.14
N THR A 85 -4.89 -4.48 -25.50
CA THR A 85 -4.61 -4.14 -24.11
C THR A 85 -3.83 -2.84 -23.92
N GLU A 86 -3.09 -2.36 -24.93
CA GLU A 86 -2.16 -1.20 -24.85
C GLU A 86 -2.07 -0.41 -26.18
N LEU A 87 -1.61 0.84 -26.11
CA LEU A 87 -1.21 1.68 -27.24
C LEU A 87 0.28 1.43 -27.56
N ASN A 88 0.60 0.29 -28.18
CA ASN A 88 1.91 0.07 -28.82
C ASN A 88 1.75 0.31 -30.35
N ALA A 89 2.78 0.84 -31.01
CA ALA A 89 2.91 0.85 -32.47
C ALA A 89 2.61 -0.52 -33.13
N ASP A 90 2.90 -1.61 -32.42
CA ASP A 90 2.70 -3.00 -32.87
C ASP A 90 1.34 -3.60 -32.51
N ALA A 91 0.45 -2.86 -31.81
CA ALA A 91 -0.88 -3.35 -31.48
C ALA A 91 -1.70 -3.48 -32.78
N PRO A 92 -2.44 -4.59 -33.01
CA PRO A 92 -3.21 -4.77 -34.24
C PRO A 92 -4.28 -3.69 -34.36
N ARG A 93 -4.07 -2.77 -35.32
CA ARG A 93 -5.00 -1.67 -35.62
C ARG A 93 -6.00 -2.17 -36.65
N LEU A 94 -7.29 -2.11 -36.35
CA LEU A 94 -8.31 -2.21 -37.39
C LEU A 94 -8.44 -0.82 -38.01
N GLY A 95 -7.86 -0.66 -39.19
CA GLY A 95 -7.97 0.58 -39.96
C GLY A 95 -9.39 0.77 -40.54
N PRO A 96 -9.76 1.99 -40.99
CA PRO A 96 -11.04 2.30 -41.62
C PRO A 96 -11.18 1.64 -43.00
N GLU A 97 -10.13 0.95 -43.47
CA GLU A 97 -10.01 0.39 -44.81
C GLU A 97 -10.48 -1.07 -44.91
N MET A 98 -10.97 -1.65 -43.81
CA MET A 98 -11.82 -2.84 -43.92
C MET A 98 -13.28 -2.42 -43.95
N GLU A 99 -13.73 -2.15 -45.17
CA GLU A 99 -15.13 -2.10 -45.61
C GLU A 99 -16.13 -1.61 -44.53
N ASN A 100 -16.18 -0.30 -44.35
CA ASN A 100 -17.38 0.42 -43.95
C ASN A 100 -18.50 0.10 -44.98
N THR A 101 -19.12 -1.06 -44.87
CA THR A 101 -19.87 -1.67 -45.98
C THR A 101 -21.36 -1.34 -45.97
N VAL A 102 -21.87 -0.68 -44.92
CA VAL A 102 -23.34 -0.63 -44.70
C VAL A 102 -23.89 0.76 -44.36
N SER A 103 -23.08 1.73 -43.94
CA SER A 103 -23.59 2.98 -43.35
C SER A 103 -23.32 4.24 -44.19
N PRO A 104 -24.29 5.17 -44.35
CA PRO A 104 -24.03 6.48 -44.94
C PRO A 104 -23.03 7.30 -44.10
N ALA A 105 -22.07 7.95 -44.76
CA ALA A 105 -21.06 8.78 -44.11
C ALA A 105 -21.71 9.87 -43.23
N GLY A 106 -21.31 9.93 -41.95
CA GLY A 106 -21.79 10.93 -40.99
C GLY A 106 -22.93 10.49 -40.06
N THR A 107 -23.32 9.20 -40.05
CA THR A 107 -24.50 8.74 -39.27
C THR A 107 -24.21 7.66 -38.23
N TYR A 108 -23.32 6.71 -38.51
CA TYR A 108 -22.82 5.65 -37.59
C TYR A 108 -21.77 4.84 -38.35
N GLN A 109 -20.91 4.11 -37.65
CA GLN A 109 -20.00 3.14 -38.29
C GLN A 109 -20.26 1.73 -37.79
N GLU A 110 -20.57 0.84 -38.73
CA GLU A 110 -20.74 -0.59 -38.49
C GLU A 110 -19.50 -1.36 -38.98
N TYR A 111 -18.90 -2.13 -38.08
CA TYR A 111 -17.73 -2.96 -38.34
C TYR A 111 -18.15 -4.43 -38.39
N ARG A 112 -17.82 -5.11 -39.48
CA ARG A 112 -18.04 -6.55 -39.66
C ARG A 112 -16.74 -7.31 -39.46
N LEU A 113 -16.65 -8.09 -38.39
CA LEU A 113 -15.50 -8.94 -38.10
C LEU A 113 -15.79 -10.37 -38.58
N THR A 114 -14.88 -10.90 -39.41
CA THR A 114 -14.84 -12.29 -39.87
C THR A 114 -13.46 -12.90 -39.56
N GLU A 115 -13.30 -14.21 -39.74
CA GLU A 115 -12.02 -14.89 -39.51
C GLU A 115 -10.89 -14.33 -40.39
N ASP A 116 -11.23 -13.89 -41.60
CA ASP A 116 -10.29 -13.35 -42.57
C ASP A 116 -9.97 -11.86 -42.35
N THR A 117 -10.83 -11.13 -41.63
CA THR A 117 -10.69 -9.68 -41.41
C THR A 117 -10.20 -9.34 -39.99
N CYS A 118 -10.43 -10.20 -39.00
CA CYS A 118 -10.00 -9.95 -37.63
C CYS A 118 -8.57 -10.44 -37.37
N ALA A 119 -7.63 -9.51 -37.16
CA ALA A 119 -6.23 -9.85 -36.81
C ALA A 119 -6.06 -10.47 -35.41
N VAL A 120 -7.12 -10.51 -34.59
CA VAL A 120 -7.15 -11.07 -33.23
C VAL A 120 -7.86 -12.43 -33.26
N PRO A 121 -7.24 -13.53 -32.78
CA PRO A 121 -7.89 -14.84 -32.70
C PRO A 121 -9.20 -14.81 -31.91
N TYR A 122 -10.20 -15.62 -32.31
CA TYR A 122 -11.53 -15.67 -31.68
C TYR A 122 -11.51 -15.86 -30.15
N LEU A 123 -10.63 -16.73 -29.65
CA LEU A 123 -10.46 -16.96 -28.21
C LEU A 123 -9.87 -15.74 -27.47
N ASP A 124 -9.12 -14.89 -28.17
CA ASP A 124 -8.51 -13.69 -27.62
C ASP A 124 -9.45 -12.48 -27.71
N LEU A 125 -10.35 -12.42 -28.70
CA LEU A 125 -11.46 -11.45 -28.78
C LEU A 125 -12.33 -11.49 -27.51
N ILE A 126 -12.53 -12.67 -26.94
CA ILE A 126 -13.25 -12.90 -25.67
C ILE A 126 -12.57 -12.22 -24.46
N THR A 127 -11.29 -11.85 -24.57
CA THR A 127 -10.51 -11.20 -23.50
C THR A 127 -10.07 -9.77 -23.83
N THR A 128 -10.38 -9.31 -25.04
CA THR A 128 -9.92 -8.04 -25.60
C THR A 128 -11.00 -6.97 -25.53
N THR A 129 -10.64 -5.73 -25.18
CA THR A 129 -11.60 -4.63 -24.99
C THR A 129 -11.72 -3.81 -26.27
N PRO A 130 -12.93 -3.58 -26.82
CA PRO A 130 -13.11 -2.61 -27.90
C PRO A 130 -12.88 -1.19 -27.37
N ARG A 131 -12.10 -0.38 -28.10
CA ARG A 131 -11.89 1.06 -27.83
C ARG A 131 -12.27 1.90 -29.07
N ILE A 132 -12.85 3.08 -28.86
CA ILE A 132 -13.34 4.00 -29.92
C ILE A 132 -12.51 5.28 -29.90
N TYR A 133 -12.08 5.80 -31.06
CA TYR A 133 -11.26 7.01 -31.17
C TYR A 133 -11.99 8.19 -31.87
N GLY A 134 -11.89 9.39 -31.27
CA GLY A 134 -12.39 10.67 -31.78
C GLY A 134 -11.27 11.73 -31.95
N ASN A 135 -11.55 12.84 -32.62
CA ASN A 135 -10.56 13.75 -33.23
C ASN A 135 -9.87 14.76 -32.26
N ALA A 136 -9.67 14.46 -30.96
CA ALA A 136 -9.13 15.42 -29.97
C ALA A 136 -8.20 14.79 -28.91
N ALA A 137 -7.49 15.64 -28.15
CA ALA A 137 -6.36 15.35 -27.25
C ALA A 137 -6.69 14.63 -25.93
N GLN A 138 -7.83 13.95 -25.83
CA GLN A 138 -8.20 13.14 -24.67
C GLN A 138 -8.58 11.74 -25.14
N ASP A 139 -7.75 10.76 -24.81
CA ASP A 139 -7.96 9.37 -25.14
C ASP A 139 -9.15 8.80 -24.38
N TYR A 140 -10.15 8.28 -25.09
CA TYR A 140 -11.31 7.63 -24.49
C TYR A 140 -10.93 6.27 -23.90
N TYR A 141 -10.89 6.15 -22.56
CA TYR A 141 -10.68 4.88 -21.87
C TYR A 141 -12.01 4.18 -21.57
N SER A 142 -12.32 3.11 -22.32
CA SER A 142 -13.30 2.11 -21.86
C SER A 142 -12.62 1.17 -20.85
N PRO A 143 -13.11 1.02 -19.62
CA PRO A 143 -12.64 -0.05 -18.75
C PRO A 143 -13.14 -1.40 -19.29
N PRO A 144 -12.31 -2.47 -19.30
CA PRO A 144 -12.80 -3.83 -19.52
C PRO A 144 -13.79 -4.18 -18.40
N ILE A 145 -15.08 -4.22 -18.71
CA ILE A 145 -16.09 -4.84 -17.87
C ILE A 145 -16.61 -6.04 -18.66
N LYS A 146 -16.01 -7.21 -18.39
CA LYS A 146 -16.57 -8.49 -18.82
C LYS A 146 -17.22 -9.14 -17.61
N VAL A 147 -18.54 -9.10 -17.51
CA VAL A 147 -19.27 -9.85 -16.47
C VAL A 147 -19.39 -11.29 -16.96
N GLU A 148 -18.47 -12.15 -16.54
CA GLU A 148 -18.54 -13.59 -16.84
C GLU A 148 -19.20 -14.35 -15.70
N ARG A 149 -20.15 -15.23 -16.02
CA ARG A 149 -20.73 -16.18 -15.07
C ARG A 149 -19.71 -17.28 -14.75
N PHE A 150 -19.36 -17.45 -13.49
CA PHE A 150 -18.53 -18.57 -13.01
C PHE A 150 -19.33 -19.43 -12.01
N ASP A 151 -19.80 -20.59 -12.47
CA ASP A 151 -20.66 -21.49 -11.70
C ASP A 151 -19.91 -22.55 -10.89
N ALA A 152 -18.61 -22.37 -10.68
CA ALA A 152 -17.78 -23.27 -9.87
C ALA A 152 -17.19 -22.54 -8.65
N GLY A 153 -16.70 -23.28 -7.65
CA GLY A 153 -15.82 -22.69 -6.65
C GLY A 153 -14.52 -22.22 -7.34
N PRO A 154 -14.11 -20.95 -7.18
CA PRO A 154 -12.90 -20.48 -7.86
C PRO A 154 -11.69 -21.27 -7.35
N GLY A 155 -10.94 -21.88 -8.28
CA GLY A 155 -9.62 -22.41 -7.96
C GLY A 155 -8.66 -21.26 -7.64
N ALA A 156 -7.68 -21.47 -6.77
CA ALA A 156 -6.73 -20.44 -6.32
C ALA A 156 -6.08 -19.65 -7.49
N ASN A 157 -5.88 -20.32 -8.63
CA ASN A 157 -5.26 -19.76 -9.83
C ASN A 157 -6.07 -18.63 -10.50
N LEU A 158 -7.36 -18.51 -10.18
CA LEU A 158 -8.31 -17.56 -10.76
C LEU A 158 -8.61 -16.39 -9.82
N ILE A 159 -8.16 -16.41 -8.57
CA ILE A 159 -8.45 -15.37 -7.58
C ILE A 159 -7.36 -14.28 -7.69
N ALA A 160 -7.76 -13.00 -7.74
CA ALA A 160 -6.84 -11.91 -7.45
C ALA A 160 -6.74 -11.81 -5.93
N ASP A 161 -5.80 -12.53 -5.32
CA ASP A 161 -5.77 -13.01 -3.93
C ASP A 161 -5.86 -11.98 -2.77
N ASN A 162 -6.41 -10.78 -2.95
CA ASN A 162 -6.86 -9.93 -1.83
C ASN A 162 -7.95 -8.91 -2.14
N PHE A 163 -8.37 -8.72 -3.41
CA PHE A 163 -9.59 -7.96 -3.68
C PHE A 163 -10.85 -8.71 -3.20
N PRO A 164 -10.92 -10.05 -3.31
CA PRO A 164 -12.03 -10.83 -2.77
C PRO A 164 -11.93 -11.19 -1.30
N GLU A 165 -10.78 -11.49 -0.67
CA GLU A 165 -10.79 -11.93 0.75
C GLU A 165 -11.20 -10.82 1.73
N ILE A 166 -10.68 -9.60 1.55
CA ILE A 166 -11.02 -8.42 2.37
C ILE A 166 -12.49 -7.99 2.13
N VAL A 167 -13.02 -8.18 0.92
CA VAL A 167 -14.42 -7.87 0.55
C VAL A 167 -15.39 -9.03 0.85
N ALA A 168 -14.91 -10.28 0.87
CA ALA A 168 -15.74 -11.50 1.05
C ALA A 168 -15.83 -11.96 2.52
N ALA A 169 -15.05 -11.37 3.43
CA ALA A 169 -15.10 -11.66 4.86
C ALA A 169 -16.23 -10.90 5.60
N LEU A 170 -17.12 -10.18 4.90
CA LEU A 170 -18.24 -9.48 5.54
C LEU A 170 -19.31 -10.48 6.02
N PRO A 171 -19.84 -10.33 7.26
CA PRO A 171 -20.87 -11.22 7.78
C PRO A 171 -22.14 -11.12 6.91
N PRO A 172 -22.81 -12.26 6.63
CA PRO A 172 -24.04 -12.26 5.87
C PRO A 172 -25.15 -11.54 6.65
N ILE A 173 -25.75 -10.51 6.05
CA ILE A 173 -26.94 -9.84 6.58
C ILE A 173 -28.18 -10.65 6.16
N SER A 174 -29.12 -10.89 7.08
CA SER A 174 -30.32 -11.70 6.81
C SER A 174 -31.37 -10.91 6.02
N GLY A 175 -31.90 -11.46 4.90
CA GLY A 175 -32.96 -10.81 4.10
C GLY A 175 -33.26 -11.51 2.76
N GLU A 176 -34.25 -11.00 2.01
CA GLU A 176 -34.77 -11.57 0.74
C GLU A 176 -34.02 -11.09 -0.53
N VAL A 177 -32.78 -10.57 -0.39
CA VAL A 177 -32.09 -9.71 -1.38
C VAL A 177 -30.68 -10.22 -1.72
N LEU A 178 -30.20 -10.00 -2.96
CA LEU A 178 -28.77 -10.06 -3.33
C LEU A 178 -28.12 -8.70 -3.05
N THR A 179 -27.39 -8.58 -1.94
CA THR A 179 -26.78 -7.32 -1.51
C THR A 179 -25.30 -7.20 -1.93
N ASP A 180 -24.98 -6.11 -2.62
CA ASP A 180 -23.67 -5.43 -2.53
C ASP A 180 -23.47 -4.97 -1.07
N PRO A 181 -22.28 -5.11 -0.44
CA PRO A 181 -22.09 -4.73 0.95
C PRO A 181 -22.17 -3.23 1.30
N GLN A 182 -22.61 -2.33 0.40
CA GLN A 182 -23.86 -1.54 0.63
C GLN A 182 -24.09 -0.43 -0.43
N ARG A 183 -25.07 -0.70 -1.32
CA ARG A 183 -25.80 0.21 -2.26
C ARG A 183 -25.44 0.21 -3.75
N GLY A 184 -25.22 -0.98 -4.31
CA GLY A 184 -25.53 -1.28 -5.71
C GLY A 184 -26.67 -2.30 -5.79
N PHE A 185 -27.78 -1.94 -6.42
CA PHE A 185 -28.96 -2.82 -6.59
C PHE A 185 -28.82 -3.66 -7.86
N TRP A 186 -28.98 -4.98 -7.76
CA TRP A 186 -28.98 -5.90 -8.90
C TRP A 186 -30.10 -6.94 -8.71
N GLN A 187 -31.08 -6.97 -9.61
CA GLN A 187 -32.14 -7.98 -9.64
C GLN A 187 -32.29 -8.49 -11.08
N GLY A 188 -32.38 -9.81 -11.26
CA GLY A 188 -32.51 -10.42 -12.59
C GLY A 188 -32.83 -11.92 -12.51
N SER A 189 -33.64 -12.41 -13.44
CA SER A 189 -34.20 -13.78 -13.46
C SER A 189 -33.18 -14.90 -13.78
N ARG A 190 -31.89 -14.58 -14.02
CA ARG A 190 -30.85 -15.57 -14.34
C ARG A 190 -30.20 -16.24 -13.10
N PHE A 191 -30.61 -15.89 -11.89
CA PHE A 191 -29.98 -16.34 -10.64
C PHE A 191 -30.78 -17.36 -9.82
N VAL A 192 -31.84 -17.93 -10.40
CA VAL A 192 -32.68 -18.95 -9.76
C VAL A 192 -31.89 -20.26 -9.61
N GLY A 193 -31.45 -20.54 -8.37
CA GLY A 193 -30.72 -21.76 -7.99
C GLY A 193 -29.26 -21.52 -7.58
N THR A 194 -28.71 -20.35 -7.90
CA THR A 194 -27.29 -20.02 -7.69
C THR A 194 -27.05 -19.44 -6.28
N LYS A 195 -26.12 -20.03 -5.50
CA LYS A 195 -25.84 -19.62 -4.11
C LYS A 195 -24.66 -18.64 -3.97
N LYS A 196 -23.74 -18.63 -4.93
CA LYS A 196 -22.56 -17.74 -4.98
C LYS A 196 -22.29 -17.36 -6.44
N ILE A 197 -21.87 -16.12 -6.70
CA ILE A 197 -21.49 -15.62 -8.02
C ILE A 197 -20.13 -14.92 -7.88
N ALA A 198 -19.17 -15.22 -8.74
CA ALA A 198 -17.90 -14.49 -8.80
C ALA A 198 -17.96 -13.45 -9.93
N ILE A 199 -17.52 -12.22 -9.66
CA ILE A 199 -17.24 -11.23 -10.70
C ILE A 199 -15.86 -11.53 -11.26
N LEU A 200 -15.76 -11.74 -12.57
CA LEU A 200 -14.49 -11.92 -13.26
C LEU A 200 -14.08 -10.62 -13.99
N ARG A 201 -12.77 -10.36 -14.11
CA ARG A 201 -12.17 -9.35 -14.99
C ARG A 201 -10.91 -9.93 -15.59
N LYS A 202 -10.84 -10.02 -16.93
CA LYS A 202 -9.77 -10.75 -17.66
C LYS A 202 -9.59 -12.20 -17.15
N GLY A 203 -10.69 -12.92 -16.91
CA GLY A 203 -10.66 -14.30 -16.37
C GLY A 203 -10.20 -14.42 -14.92
N LYS A 204 -10.15 -13.32 -14.16
CA LYS A 204 -9.75 -13.29 -12.73
C LYS A 204 -10.88 -12.82 -11.85
N VAL A 205 -11.10 -13.49 -10.72
CA VAL A 205 -12.11 -13.12 -9.72
C VAL A 205 -11.70 -11.81 -9.06
N VAL A 206 -12.51 -10.78 -9.28
CA VAL A 206 -12.41 -9.43 -8.71
C VAL A 206 -13.60 -9.11 -7.80
N GLY A 207 -14.45 -10.09 -7.47
CA GLY A 207 -15.57 -9.92 -6.54
C GLY A 207 -16.33 -11.22 -6.32
N LEU A 208 -17.01 -11.37 -5.18
CA LEU A 208 -17.82 -12.55 -4.87
C LEU A 208 -19.12 -12.15 -4.16
N HIS A 209 -20.26 -12.55 -4.73
CA HIS A 209 -21.60 -12.29 -4.20
C HIS A 209 -22.24 -13.58 -3.71
N ARG A 210 -23.06 -13.51 -2.65
CA ARG A 210 -23.83 -14.65 -2.11
C ARG A 210 -25.32 -14.31 -2.14
N ARG A 211 -26.15 -15.26 -2.58
CA ARG A 211 -27.61 -15.12 -2.61
C ARG A 211 -28.21 -15.31 -1.22
N VAL A 212 -29.22 -14.49 -0.86
CA VAL A 212 -30.03 -14.61 0.35
C VAL A 212 -31.52 -14.53 -0.05
N GLY A 213 -32.42 -15.35 0.54
CA GLY A 213 -33.88 -15.35 0.24
C GLY A 213 -34.48 -16.63 -0.39
N ARG A 214 -35.82 -16.75 -0.42
CA ARG A 214 -36.59 -17.89 -1.02
C ARG A 214 -36.95 -17.61 -2.49
N ALA A 215 -36.90 -18.65 -3.34
CA ALA A 215 -36.88 -18.51 -4.80
C ALA A 215 -38.23 -18.22 -5.50
N GLU A 216 -39.35 -18.24 -4.77
CA GLU A 216 -40.67 -18.46 -5.38
C GLU A 216 -41.53 -17.19 -5.54
N LYS A 217 -41.04 -16.02 -5.15
CA LYS A 217 -41.77 -14.74 -5.32
C LYS A 217 -40.79 -13.63 -5.69
N GLU A 218 -40.73 -13.22 -6.96
CA GLU A 218 -40.45 -11.83 -7.37
C GLU A 218 -40.45 -11.60 -8.90
N VAL A 219 -40.88 -10.38 -9.28
CA VAL A 219 -40.98 -9.82 -10.65
C VAL A 219 -39.71 -9.01 -10.97
N VAL A 220 -39.28 -9.02 -12.24
CA VAL A 220 -38.03 -8.45 -12.77
C VAL A 220 -38.02 -6.91 -12.77
N PRO A 221 -36.95 -6.23 -12.31
CA PRO A 221 -36.72 -4.82 -12.64
C PRO A 221 -35.85 -4.65 -13.91
N PRO A 222 -36.02 -3.56 -14.65
CA PRO A 222 -35.54 -3.44 -16.03
C PRO A 222 -34.11 -2.87 -16.22
N GLN A 223 -33.45 -2.29 -15.20
CA GLN A 223 -32.16 -1.59 -15.35
C GLN A 223 -31.11 -1.95 -14.28
N VAL A 224 -29.83 -1.81 -14.65
CA VAL A 224 -28.64 -2.15 -13.86
C VAL A 224 -27.65 -0.98 -13.93
N VAL A 225 -27.37 -0.33 -12.79
CA VAL A 225 -26.58 0.92 -12.75
C VAL A 225 -25.35 0.76 -11.84
N ARG A 226 -24.18 1.24 -12.30
CA ARG A 226 -22.95 1.32 -11.50
C ARG A 226 -23.12 2.41 -10.42
N ARG A 227 -22.78 2.08 -9.17
CA ARG A 227 -22.73 3.08 -8.08
C ARG A 227 -21.64 4.11 -8.36
N ASP A 228 -22.01 5.37 -8.28
CA ASP A 228 -21.08 6.50 -8.34
C ASP A 228 -20.19 6.49 -7.08
N PRO A 229 -18.87 6.27 -7.18
CA PRO A 229 -18.00 6.21 -6.01
C PRO A 229 -17.92 7.53 -5.22
N HIS A 230 -18.26 8.67 -5.82
CA HIS A 230 -18.28 9.97 -5.13
C HIS A 230 -19.24 10.00 -3.94
N VAL A 231 -20.32 9.21 -3.99
CA VAL A 231 -21.30 9.17 -2.90
C VAL A 231 -20.86 8.31 -1.72
N ASP A 232 -19.72 7.61 -1.85
CA ASP A 232 -19.09 6.81 -0.79
C ASP A 232 -17.90 7.54 -0.15
N VAL A 233 -17.64 8.79 -0.53
CA VAL A 233 -16.54 9.59 0.02
C VAL A 233 -16.87 10.09 1.42
N HIS A 234 -15.95 9.88 2.35
CA HIS A 234 -16.01 10.39 3.71
C HIS A 234 -15.00 11.53 3.91
N ASP A 235 -15.41 12.54 4.68
CA ASP A 235 -14.57 13.70 5.02
C ASP A 235 -13.59 13.44 6.19
N ALA A 236 -13.48 12.19 6.63
CA ALA A 236 -12.61 11.80 7.74
C ALA A 236 -11.15 11.66 7.28
N TRP A 237 -10.23 12.15 8.12
CA TRP A 237 -8.80 12.01 7.90
C TRP A 237 -8.32 10.59 8.21
N VAL A 238 -7.36 10.13 7.42
CA VAL A 238 -6.60 8.91 7.65
C VAL A 238 -5.20 9.30 8.09
N ALA A 239 -4.79 8.86 9.27
CA ALA A 239 -3.46 9.08 9.79
C ALA A 239 -2.56 7.90 9.44
N ILE A 240 -1.40 8.17 8.85
CA ILE A 240 -0.36 7.19 8.54
C ILE A 240 0.90 7.60 9.29
N ASP A 241 1.39 6.78 10.21
CA ASP A 241 2.74 6.92 10.75
C ASP A 241 3.69 6.06 9.92
N LEU A 242 4.41 6.67 8.98
CA LEU A 242 5.34 5.99 8.08
C LEU A 242 6.70 5.81 8.76
N GLY A 243 6.77 4.85 9.67
CA GLY A 243 7.99 4.50 10.37
C GLY A 243 8.94 3.63 9.54
N THR A 244 10.22 3.63 9.94
CA THR A 244 11.25 2.83 9.28
C THR A 244 10.92 1.33 9.32
N SER A 245 10.76 0.73 10.50
CA SER A 245 10.49 -0.71 10.61
C SER A 245 9.02 -1.08 10.48
N THR A 246 8.12 -0.22 10.93
CA THR A 246 6.67 -0.45 10.99
C THR A 246 5.92 0.79 10.55
N THR A 247 4.73 0.59 10.01
CA THR A 247 3.77 1.63 9.62
C THR A 247 2.49 1.41 10.41
N VAL A 248 1.93 2.46 10.99
CA VAL A 248 0.61 2.42 11.65
C VAL A 248 -0.36 3.24 10.81
N VAL A 249 -1.55 2.70 10.58
CA VAL A 249 -2.61 3.40 9.85
C VAL A 249 -3.85 3.44 10.73
N ALA A 250 -4.43 4.64 10.88
CA ALA A 250 -5.65 4.84 11.65
C ALA A 250 -6.67 5.65 10.86
N VAL A 251 -7.93 5.24 10.93
CA VAL A 251 -9.08 5.94 10.36
C VAL A 251 -9.97 6.37 11.51
N GLY A 252 -10.46 7.61 11.52
CA GLY A 252 -11.37 8.05 12.56
C GLY A 252 -12.07 9.37 12.31
N ASP A 253 -13.20 9.55 12.97
CA ASP A 253 -14.05 10.75 12.92
C ASP A 253 -13.81 11.72 14.11
N GLY A 254 -12.76 11.46 14.89
CA GLY A 254 -12.38 12.26 16.07
C GLY A 254 -12.90 11.72 17.39
N GLU A 255 -13.94 10.87 17.40
CA GLU A 255 -14.44 10.20 18.61
C GLU A 255 -14.04 8.73 18.65
N ARG A 256 -13.98 8.07 17.49
CA ARG A 256 -13.56 6.67 17.36
C ARG A 256 -12.43 6.54 16.35
N HIS A 257 -11.46 5.68 16.67
CA HIS A 257 -10.33 5.39 15.82
C HIS A 257 -10.27 3.88 15.56
N GLU A 258 -10.17 3.50 14.30
CA GLU A 258 -9.93 2.13 13.86
C GLU A 258 -8.49 2.04 13.33
N PHE A 259 -7.73 1.07 13.82
CA PHE A 259 -6.40 0.78 13.29
C PHE A 259 -6.46 -0.24 12.15
N ILE A 260 -5.79 0.06 11.05
CA ILE A 260 -5.78 -0.75 9.83
C ILE A 260 -4.49 -1.57 9.78
N ARG A 261 -4.64 -2.89 9.65
CA ARG A 261 -3.53 -3.85 9.59
C ARG A 261 -3.37 -4.35 8.17
N VAL A 262 -2.24 -4.07 7.53
CA VAL A 262 -2.01 -4.48 6.13
C VAL A 262 -1.45 -5.89 6.08
N GLY A 263 -2.11 -6.78 5.33
CA GLY A 263 -1.64 -8.14 5.09
C GLY A 263 -1.84 -9.12 6.26
N ALA A 264 -2.73 -8.81 7.20
CA ALA A 264 -3.16 -9.69 8.28
C ALA A 264 -4.62 -10.12 8.09
N SER A 265 -4.93 -11.38 8.40
CA SER A 265 -6.29 -11.94 8.41
C SER A 265 -6.82 -12.26 9.81
N ASP A 266 -5.92 -12.42 10.78
CA ASP A 266 -6.26 -12.85 12.13
C ASP A 266 -6.61 -11.65 13.02
N GLU A 267 -7.34 -11.86 14.12
CA GLU A 267 -7.65 -10.80 15.08
C GLU A 267 -6.40 -10.31 15.84
N PRO A 268 -6.31 -9.02 16.19
CA PRO A 268 -5.20 -8.52 17.00
C PRO A 268 -5.29 -9.06 18.42
N THR A 269 -4.17 -9.55 18.94
CA THR A 269 -4.01 -10.13 20.29
C THR A 269 -3.07 -9.32 21.18
N SER A 270 -2.39 -8.33 20.60
CA SER A 270 -1.50 -7.41 21.30
C SER A 270 -1.51 -6.04 20.60
N SER A 271 -1.07 -4.98 21.28
CA SER A 271 -0.92 -3.67 20.63
C SER A 271 0.08 -3.68 19.47
N ARG A 272 1.07 -4.58 19.50
CA ARG A 272 2.06 -4.74 18.42
C ARG A 272 1.43 -5.22 17.12
N ASP A 273 0.27 -5.87 17.20
CA ASP A 273 -0.44 -6.34 16.02
C ASP A 273 -1.00 -5.17 15.19
N TYR A 274 -1.07 -3.95 15.73
CA TYR A 274 -1.42 -2.75 14.98
C TYR A 274 -0.22 -2.09 14.27
N GLU A 275 1.00 -2.52 14.56
CA GLU A 275 2.22 -2.03 13.91
C GLU A 275 2.52 -2.89 12.68
N THR A 276 1.94 -2.51 11.54
CA THR A 276 2.15 -3.23 10.27
C THR A 276 3.65 -3.18 9.92
N PRO A 277 4.33 -4.31 9.67
CA PRO A 277 5.71 -4.30 9.22
C PRO A 277 5.87 -3.49 7.92
N SER A 278 6.83 -2.55 7.87
CA SER A 278 7.19 -1.81 6.66
C SER A 278 8.02 -2.72 5.75
N GLU A 279 7.38 -3.75 5.18
CA GLU A 279 8.01 -4.83 4.42
C GLU A 279 7.17 -5.29 3.23
N ILE A 280 7.85 -5.60 2.12
CA ILE A 280 7.28 -6.26 0.92
C ILE A 280 8.11 -7.51 0.63
N ALA A 281 7.47 -8.61 0.26
CA ALA A 281 8.14 -9.83 -0.19
C ALA A 281 7.62 -10.26 -1.56
N PHE A 282 8.52 -10.55 -2.48
CA PHE A 282 8.18 -10.98 -3.84
C PHE A 282 8.37 -12.48 -3.96
N SER A 283 7.31 -13.21 -4.30
CA SER A 283 7.44 -14.58 -4.76
C SER A 283 7.84 -14.65 -6.23
N ASN A 284 7.35 -13.72 -7.05
CA ASN A 284 7.72 -13.58 -8.45
C ASN A 284 7.75 -12.09 -8.84
N LEU A 285 8.95 -11.53 -8.97
CA LEU A 285 9.10 -10.10 -9.26
C LEU A 285 8.64 -9.77 -10.71
N PRO A 286 9.01 -10.51 -11.76
CA PRO A 286 8.58 -10.19 -13.13
C PRO A 286 7.06 -10.13 -13.32
N ARG A 287 6.31 -11.05 -12.71
CA ARG A 287 4.84 -11.04 -12.76
C ARG A 287 4.26 -9.86 -11.98
N THR A 288 4.87 -9.51 -10.85
CA THR A 288 4.46 -8.36 -10.05
C THR A 288 4.66 -7.06 -10.83
N LEU A 289 5.85 -6.85 -11.40
CA LEU A 289 6.18 -5.66 -12.18
C LEU A 289 5.31 -5.56 -13.44
N LYS A 290 5.06 -6.68 -14.12
CA LYS A 290 4.13 -6.71 -15.25
C LYS A 290 2.73 -6.26 -14.81
N ALA A 291 2.17 -6.87 -13.76
CA ALA A 291 0.84 -6.49 -13.27
C ALA A 291 0.76 -5.04 -12.79
N TRP A 292 1.87 -4.49 -12.28
CA TRP A 292 2.00 -3.10 -11.85
C TRP A 292 1.99 -2.10 -13.01
N ARG A 293 2.65 -2.45 -14.13
CA ARG A 293 2.74 -1.61 -15.34
C ARG A 293 1.51 -1.74 -16.23
N ASP A 294 0.95 -2.94 -16.36
CA ASP A 294 -0.22 -3.25 -17.20
C ASP A 294 -1.45 -2.37 -16.86
N ARG A 295 -1.50 -1.80 -15.65
CA ARG A 295 -2.61 -0.93 -15.22
C ARG A 295 -2.17 0.04 -14.14
N VAL A 296 -2.38 1.33 -14.39
CA VAL A 296 -2.12 2.40 -13.41
C VAL A 296 -3.02 2.27 -12.20
N ILE A 297 -4.34 2.35 -12.41
CA ILE A 297 -5.36 2.28 -11.34
C ILE A 297 -5.79 0.85 -11.07
N LEU A 298 -5.80 0.43 -9.81
CA LEU A 298 -6.05 -0.93 -9.34
C LEU A 298 -5.22 -1.97 -10.13
N PRO A 299 -3.88 -1.90 -10.08
CA PRO A 299 -3.00 -2.92 -10.64
C PRO A 299 -3.40 -4.31 -10.16
N LEU A 300 -3.43 -5.29 -11.07
CA LEU A 300 -3.91 -6.65 -10.77
C LEU A 300 -2.81 -7.52 -10.14
N THR A 301 -2.09 -6.97 -9.17
CA THR A 301 -1.08 -7.70 -8.38
C THR A 301 -1.75 -8.84 -7.61
N ARG A 302 -1.04 -9.97 -7.47
CA ARG A 302 -1.56 -11.16 -6.77
C ARG A 302 -0.78 -11.39 -5.49
N TRP A 303 -1.46 -11.79 -4.42
CA TRP A 303 -0.79 -12.17 -3.17
C TRP A 303 0.20 -13.32 -3.40
N GLY A 304 -0.13 -14.27 -4.29
CA GLY A 304 0.79 -15.33 -4.71
C GLY A 304 2.11 -14.85 -5.31
N ASP A 305 2.15 -13.64 -5.89
CA ASP A 305 3.32 -13.04 -6.52
C ASP A 305 4.00 -12.00 -5.61
N VAL A 306 3.24 -11.24 -4.80
CA VAL A 306 3.74 -10.20 -3.87
C VAL A 306 2.95 -10.16 -2.56
N TYR A 307 3.66 -10.09 -1.44
CA TYR A 307 3.12 -9.98 -0.08
C TYR A 307 3.53 -8.66 0.54
N VAL A 308 2.68 -8.07 1.38
CA VAL A 308 2.91 -6.77 2.01
C VAL A 308 2.61 -6.85 3.51
N GLY A 309 3.33 -6.10 4.33
CA GLY A 309 3.01 -5.98 5.75
C GLY A 309 3.18 -7.29 6.51
N PHE A 310 2.15 -7.65 7.28
CA PHE A 310 2.13 -8.91 8.04
C PHE A 310 2.28 -10.14 7.14
N GLY A 311 1.78 -10.09 5.90
CA GLY A 311 1.95 -11.17 4.94
C GLY A 311 3.41 -11.39 4.54
N ALA A 312 4.15 -10.31 4.32
CA ALA A 312 5.57 -10.37 4.00
C ALA A 312 6.38 -10.90 5.20
N GLN A 313 6.09 -10.38 6.40
CA GLN A 313 6.71 -10.83 7.65
C GLN A 313 6.45 -12.32 7.90
N ALA A 314 5.20 -12.78 7.77
CA ALA A 314 4.84 -14.18 7.96
C ALA A 314 5.60 -15.10 7.01
N ARG A 315 5.70 -14.73 5.72
CA ARG A 315 6.49 -15.47 4.73
C ARG A 315 7.97 -15.55 5.11
N ARG A 316 8.56 -14.44 5.54
CA ARG A 316 9.96 -14.40 5.99
C ARG A 316 10.19 -15.22 7.27
N ALA A 317 9.23 -15.21 8.19
CA ALA A 317 9.31 -15.88 9.50
C ALA A 317 9.20 -17.41 9.41
N LEU A 318 8.69 -17.97 8.31
CA LEU A 318 8.65 -19.42 8.10
C LEU A 318 10.04 -20.05 8.33
N HIS A 319 10.10 -21.09 9.15
CA HIS A 319 11.32 -21.86 9.37
C HIS A 319 11.62 -22.79 8.18
N GLY A 320 12.85 -23.29 8.10
CA GLY A 320 13.30 -24.24 7.09
C GLY A 320 14.35 -23.71 6.12
N LYS A 321 14.78 -24.57 5.18
CA LYS A 321 15.97 -24.38 4.32
C LYS A 321 15.92 -23.18 3.36
N GLU A 322 14.75 -22.57 3.19
CA GLU A 322 14.53 -21.45 2.26
C GLU A 322 14.46 -20.08 2.96
N ARG A 323 14.75 -19.99 4.27
CA ARG A 323 14.61 -18.74 5.02
C ARG A 323 15.50 -17.61 4.48
N ALA A 324 16.74 -17.93 4.12
CA ALA A 324 17.68 -16.96 3.56
C ALA A 324 17.18 -16.43 2.20
N GLN A 325 16.72 -17.32 1.32
CA GLN A 325 16.15 -16.99 0.01
C GLN A 325 14.90 -16.12 0.14
N ARG A 326 13.98 -16.43 1.06
CA ARG A 326 12.80 -15.59 1.33
C ARG A 326 13.18 -14.21 1.85
N THR A 327 14.22 -14.12 2.67
CA THR A 327 14.73 -12.82 3.14
C THR A 327 15.37 -12.04 2.00
N LYS A 328 16.12 -12.69 1.10
CA LYS A 328 16.66 -12.08 -0.13
C LYS A 328 15.56 -11.54 -1.06
N ALA A 329 14.47 -12.27 -1.19
CA ALA A 329 13.31 -11.87 -1.99
C ALA A 329 12.35 -10.91 -1.26
N SER A 330 12.83 -10.13 -0.29
CA SER A 330 12.02 -9.17 0.46
C SER A 330 12.75 -7.86 0.65
N ILE A 331 12.00 -6.77 0.76
CA ILE A 331 12.50 -5.45 1.10
C ILE A 331 11.83 -5.06 2.41
N ALA A 332 12.64 -4.87 3.46
CA ALA A 332 12.17 -4.33 4.74
C ALA A 332 12.69 -2.90 4.90
N GLU A 333 12.25 -2.25 5.97
CA GLU A 333 12.66 -0.90 6.31
C GLU A 333 12.32 0.10 5.19
N LEU A 334 11.15 -0.07 4.55
CA LEU A 334 10.78 0.60 3.29
C LEU A 334 10.97 2.12 3.32
N ALA A 335 10.58 2.77 4.43
CA ALA A 335 10.71 4.22 4.55
C ALA A 335 12.18 4.68 4.50
N SER A 336 13.16 3.82 4.79
CA SER A 336 14.58 4.18 4.66
C SER A 336 15.09 4.19 3.21
N LEU A 337 14.39 3.56 2.27
CA LEU A 337 14.88 3.40 0.90
C LEU A 337 15.17 4.73 0.20
N PRO A 338 14.28 5.76 0.26
CA PRO A 338 14.54 7.05 -0.37
C PRO A 338 15.85 7.69 0.10
N TRP A 339 16.13 7.65 1.41
CA TRP A 339 17.38 8.17 1.98
C TRP A 339 18.59 7.35 1.52
N ARG A 340 18.51 6.02 1.53
CA ARG A 340 19.60 5.14 1.08
C ARG A 340 19.96 5.37 -0.38
N ILE A 341 18.96 5.51 -1.25
CA ILE A 341 19.15 5.81 -2.67
C ILE A 341 19.78 7.20 -2.85
N ALA A 342 19.34 8.20 -2.07
CA ALA A 342 19.91 9.55 -2.11
C ALA A 342 21.38 9.59 -1.68
N GLU A 343 21.80 8.72 -0.75
CA GLU A 343 23.20 8.52 -0.35
C GLU A 343 24.02 7.69 -1.37
N GLY A 344 23.42 7.33 -2.50
CA GLY A 344 24.08 6.59 -3.59
C GLY A 344 24.14 5.09 -3.38
N GLU A 345 23.36 4.52 -2.46
CA GLU A 345 23.29 3.08 -2.28
C GLU A 345 22.57 2.41 -3.48
N GLU A 346 23.24 1.46 -4.12
CA GLU A 346 22.62 0.66 -5.18
C GLU A 346 21.75 -0.44 -4.58
N ILE A 347 20.44 -0.28 -4.71
CA ILE A 347 19.46 -1.26 -4.21
C ILE A 347 19.04 -2.17 -5.36
N SER A 348 19.06 -3.48 -5.12
CA SER A 348 18.56 -4.49 -6.06
C SER A 348 17.47 -5.34 -5.41
N ILE A 349 16.50 -5.77 -6.22
CA ILE A 349 15.31 -6.50 -5.80
C ILE A 349 15.15 -7.76 -6.65
N CYS A 350 14.62 -8.83 -6.07
CA CYS A 350 14.31 -10.06 -6.80
C CYS A 350 13.11 -10.77 -6.18
N GLY A 351 12.49 -11.67 -6.95
CA GLY A 351 11.50 -12.61 -6.44
C GLY A 351 12.13 -13.94 -6.02
N ARG A 352 11.42 -14.67 -5.16
CA ARG A 352 11.85 -16.00 -4.69
C ARG A 352 12.01 -16.99 -5.85
N SER A 353 11.22 -16.85 -6.91
CA SER A 353 11.32 -17.69 -8.13
C SER A 353 12.44 -17.30 -9.09
N ASP A 354 13.12 -16.19 -8.83
CA ASP A 354 13.99 -15.47 -9.77
C ASP A 354 15.19 -14.83 -9.04
N LEU A 355 15.71 -15.54 -8.03
CA LEU A 355 16.81 -15.07 -7.16
C LEU A 355 18.12 -14.75 -7.90
N ASP A 356 18.33 -15.38 -9.06
CA ASP A 356 19.52 -15.25 -9.90
C ASP A 356 19.41 -14.11 -10.92
N ALA A 357 18.25 -13.44 -10.98
CA ALA A 357 17.99 -12.31 -11.88
C ALA A 357 17.52 -11.06 -11.11
N PRO A 358 18.34 -10.54 -10.18
CA PRO A 358 18.01 -9.31 -9.48
C PRO A 358 17.90 -8.13 -10.45
N GLN A 359 16.93 -7.26 -10.19
CA GLN A 359 16.73 -6.01 -10.92
C GLN A 359 17.16 -4.85 -10.03
N LYS A 360 17.95 -3.93 -10.59
CA LYS A 360 18.29 -2.69 -9.89
C LYS A 360 17.04 -1.85 -9.72
N LEU A 361 16.85 -1.30 -8.53
CA LEU A 361 15.79 -0.34 -8.26
C LEU A 361 16.22 1.00 -8.85
N GLU A 362 15.37 1.56 -9.70
CA GLU A 362 15.58 2.89 -10.26
C GLU A 362 15.22 3.96 -9.22
N PRO A 363 15.78 5.17 -9.32
CA PRO A 363 15.31 6.30 -8.54
C PRO A 363 13.80 6.49 -8.74
N PRO A 364 13.07 6.86 -7.69
CA PRO A 364 11.63 7.02 -7.79
C PRO A 364 11.28 8.21 -8.69
N ALA A 365 10.05 8.19 -9.19
CA ALA A 365 9.52 9.26 -10.00
C ALA A 365 9.60 10.61 -9.25
N PRO A 366 9.73 11.75 -9.97
CA PRO A 366 9.66 13.07 -9.36
C PRO A 366 8.42 13.20 -8.46
N PRO A 367 8.47 14.01 -7.39
CA PRO A 367 7.38 14.12 -6.43
C PRO A 367 6.12 14.83 -6.97
N ILE A 368 6.07 15.11 -8.27
CA ILE A 368 4.99 15.84 -8.94
C ILE A 368 4.19 14.83 -9.75
N ILE A 369 2.88 14.81 -9.55
CA ILE A 369 1.93 14.20 -10.48
C ILE A 369 1.46 15.36 -11.36
N ASP A 370 1.85 15.36 -12.63
CA ASP A 370 1.49 16.40 -13.60
C ASP A 370 0.17 16.06 -14.32
N GLU A 371 -0.15 16.81 -15.38
CA GLU A 371 -1.35 16.59 -16.20
C GLU A 371 -1.35 15.23 -16.92
N GLU A 372 -0.16 14.63 -17.13
CA GLU A 372 0.00 13.30 -17.73
C GLU A 372 -0.22 12.18 -16.69
N GLY A 373 -0.18 12.52 -15.39
CA GLY A 373 -0.57 11.65 -14.30
C GLY A 373 0.51 10.64 -13.91
N ILE A 374 0.11 9.37 -13.82
CA ILE A 374 1.03 8.25 -13.53
C ILE A 374 1.16 7.41 -14.79
N GLY A 375 2.37 7.31 -15.34
CA GLY A 375 2.65 6.58 -16.56
C GLY A 375 2.91 5.07 -16.35
N PRO A 376 2.74 4.24 -17.39
CA PRO A 376 3.17 2.83 -17.36
C PRO A 376 4.71 2.68 -17.34
N ASP A 377 5.42 3.70 -17.84
CA ASP A 377 6.89 3.75 -17.89
C ASP A 377 7.51 4.34 -16.62
N ASP A 378 6.69 4.78 -15.65
CA ASP A 378 7.20 5.27 -14.37
C ASP A 378 8.01 4.18 -13.66
N PRO A 379 9.12 4.54 -13.00
CA PRO A 379 9.95 3.60 -12.27
C PRO A 379 9.12 2.92 -11.16
N PHE A 380 9.36 1.63 -10.95
CA PHE A 380 8.70 0.88 -9.90
C PHE A 380 9.18 1.36 -8.53
N ASP A 381 8.22 1.69 -7.65
CA ASP A 381 8.50 2.19 -6.32
C ASP A 381 7.86 1.30 -5.22
N PRO A 382 8.68 0.71 -4.31
CA PRO A 382 8.17 -0.11 -3.22
C PRO A 382 7.26 0.65 -2.23
N ILE A 383 7.51 1.93 -1.96
CA ILE A 383 6.66 2.74 -1.07
C ILE A 383 5.31 3.00 -1.75
N GLU A 384 5.31 3.28 -3.05
CA GLU A 384 4.09 3.43 -3.84
C GLU A 384 3.24 2.14 -3.82
N LEU A 385 3.88 0.97 -4.00
CA LEU A 385 3.21 -0.33 -3.86
C LEU A 385 2.67 -0.54 -2.45
N PHE A 386 3.44 -0.20 -1.41
CA PHE A 386 3.00 -0.33 -0.02
C PHE A 386 1.78 0.54 0.27
N ALA A 387 1.82 1.81 -0.15
CA ALA A 387 0.73 2.75 -0.03
C ALA A 387 -0.51 2.33 -0.85
N TYR A 388 -0.33 1.69 -2.01
CA TYR A 388 -1.43 1.06 -2.74
C TYR A 388 -2.15 0.01 -1.89
N TYR A 389 -1.41 -0.86 -1.20
CA TYR A 389 -2.02 -1.84 -0.29
C TYR A 389 -2.65 -1.18 0.95
N ILE A 390 -2.08 -0.09 1.49
CA ILE A 390 -2.74 0.71 2.54
C ILE A 390 -4.09 1.19 2.02
N GLY A 391 -4.11 1.81 0.85
CA GLY A 391 -5.32 2.32 0.22
C GLY A 391 -6.39 1.24 0.02
N LEU A 392 -6.01 0.04 -0.44
CA LEU A 392 -6.93 -1.09 -0.57
C LEU A 392 -7.53 -1.55 0.78
N HIS A 393 -6.79 -1.43 1.88
CA HIS A 393 -7.29 -1.82 3.21
C HIS A 393 -8.10 -0.72 3.88
N VAL A 394 -7.76 0.55 3.65
CA VAL A 394 -8.49 1.72 4.15
C VAL A 394 -9.79 1.89 3.38
N ASN A 395 -9.70 2.01 2.05
CA ASN A 395 -10.79 2.24 1.12
C ASN A 395 -11.49 0.93 0.79
N ALA A 396 -12.25 0.44 1.77
CA ALA A 396 -13.03 -0.78 1.67
C ALA A 396 -14.52 -0.46 1.65
N ARG A 397 -15.33 -1.33 1.03
CA ARG A 397 -16.76 -1.09 0.83
C ARG A 397 -17.53 -0.77 2.10
N HIS A 398 -17.15 -1.34 3.24
CA HIS A 398 -17.81 -1.08 4.53
C HIS A 398 -17.36 0.21 5.21
N ARG A 399 -16.23 0.80 4.80
CA ARG A 399 -15.73 2.10 5.31
C ARG A 399 -15.99 3.26 4.37
N GLY A 400 -16.32 2.97 3.11
CA GLY A 400 -16.35 3.97 2.04
C GLY A 400 -14.94 4.35 1.60
N LEU A 401 -14.82 5.57 1.07
CA LEU A 401 -13.61 6.09 0.45
C LEU A 401 -13.10 7.30 1.24
N HIS A 402 -11.81 7.28 1.55
CA HIS A 402 -11.12 8.39 2.18
C HIS A 402 -10.20 9.04 1.16
N LEU A 403 -10.22 10.38 1.13
CA LEU A 403 -9.38 11.17 0.23
C LEU A 403 -8.44 12.11 0.99
N ARG A 404 -8.49 12.12 2.32
CA ARG A 404 -7.70 13.03 3.17
C ARG A 404 -6.78 12.21 4.05
N TYR A 405 -5.47 12.32 3.81
CA TYR A 405 -4.43 11.57 4.49
C TYR A 405 -3.42 12.51 5.11
N THR A 406 -3.09 12.29 6.39
CA THR A 406 -1.93 12.93 7.04
C THR A 406 -0.85 11.90 7.29
N VAL A 407 0.38 12.17 6.84
CA VAL A 407 1.51 11.24 6.97
C VAL A 407 2.52 11.80 7.98
N GLY A 408 2.69 11.10 9.09
CA GLY A 408 3.80 11.26 10.02
C GLY A 408 5.04 10.57 9.49
N MET A 409 6.21 11.21 9.66
CA MET A 409 7.49 10.76 9.15
C MET A 409 8.58 11.02 10.20
N PRO A 410 9.74 10.32 10.13
CA PRO A 410 10.87 10.59 11.01
C PRO A 410 11.26 12.07 11.00
N THR A 411 11.55 12.60 12.18
CA THR A 411 11.80 14.03 12.40
C THR A 411 13.12 14.48 11.78
N GLY A 412 14.12 13.60 11.68
CA GLY A 412 15.41 13.90 11.07
C GLY A 412 15.39 14.05 9.55
N TRP A 413 14.27 13.75 8.87
CA TRP A 413 14.20 13.81 7.42
C TRP A 413 14.24 15.25 6.88
N SER A 414 14.94 15.43 5.75
CA SER A 414 14.93 16.69 5.01
C SER A 414 13.56 16.97 4.38
N ALA A 415 13.30 18.23 4.03
CA ALA A 415 12.06 18.59 3.34
C ALA A 415 11.89 17.84 2.02
N ASP A 416 12.97 17.68 1.25
CA ASP A 416 12.95 16.97 -0.03
C ASP A 416 12.56 15.49 0.16
N LEU A 417 13.12 14.84 1.17
CA LEU A 417 12.82 13.45 1.49
C LEU A 417 11.36 13.25 1.91
N ARG A 418 10.82 14.20 2.69
CA ARG A 418 9.41 14.19 3.11
C ARG A 418 8.47 14.43 1.93
N ASN A 419 8.78 15.39 1.05
CA ASN A 419 8.00 15.65 -0.16
C ASN A 419 7.99 14.44 -1.10
N GLN A 420 9.13 13.76 -1.25
CA GLN A 420 9.23 12.54 -2.03
C GLN A 420 8.36 11.43 -1.44
N ALA A 421 8.44 11.18 -0.12
CA ALA A 421 7.60 10.18 0.54
C ALA A 421 6.10 10.49 0.44
N LEU A 422 5.70 11.76 0.58
CA LEU A 422 4.31 12.19 0.38
C LEU A 422 3.83 11.91 -1.03
N ALA A 423 4.66 12.19 -2.04
CA ALA A 423 4.32 11.90 -3.43
C ALA A 423 4.18 10.39 -3.69
N GLN A 424 5.10 9.57 -3.16
CA GLN A 424 5.05 8.10 -3.26
C GLN A 424 3.76 7.55 -2.60
N VAL A 425 3.42 8.05 -1.41
CA VAL A 425 2.18 7.67 -0.71
C VAL A 425 0.97 8.12 -1.51
N ARG A 426 0.93 9.37 -2.00
CA ARG A 426 -0.17 9.90 -2.82
C ARG A 426 -0.37 9.08 -4.08
N ARG A 427 0.70 8.72 -4.80
CA ARG A 427 0.66 7.87 -5.99
C ARG A 427 0.10 6.49 -5.67
N GLY A 428 0.55 5.86 -4.58
CA GLY A 428 0.06 4.56 -4.16
C GLY A 428 -1.43 4.58 -3.80
N ILE A 429 -1.85 5.55 -2.99
CA ILE A 429 -3.27 5.74 -2.63
C ILE A 429 -4.11 6.02 -3.88
N LEU A 430 -3.66 6.88 -4.79
CA LEU A 430 -4.34 7.15 -6.06
C LEU A 430 -4.57 5.87 -6.86
N ARG A 431 -3.56 5.01 -6.97
CA ARG A 431 -3.69 3.70 -7.62
C ARG A 431 -4.69 2.78 -6.93
N SER A 432 -4.98 2.97 -5.65
CA SER A 432 -5.97 2.15 -4.92
C SER A 432 -7.42 2.58 -5.16
N LEU A 433 -7.64 3.80 -5.66
CA LEU A 433 -8.98 4.36 -5.80
C LEU A 433 -9.80 3.65 -6.91
N PRO A 434 -11.13 3.67 -6.82
CA PRO A 434 -11.99 3.18 -7.89
C PRO A 434 -11.74 3.97 -9.17
N ALA A 435 -11.68 3.29 -10.32
CA ALA A 435 -11.42 3.92 -11.62
C ALA A 435 -12.46 5.00 -12.05
N GLY A 436 -13.59 5.13 -11.33
CA GLY A 436 -14.58 6.19 -11.57
C GLY A 436 -14.33 7.49 -10.79
N MET A 437 -13.27 7.57 -9.98
CA MET A 437 -12.83 8.76 -9.23
C MET A 437 -11.45 9.27 -9.69
N VAL A 438 -11.03 8.89 -10.89
CA VAL A 438 -9.72 9.22 -11.42
C VAL A 438 -9.89 10.06 -12.69
N ALA A 439 -10.87 10.96 -12.69
CA ALA A 439 -10.87 12.07 -13.62
C ALA A 439 -9.86 13.13 -13.14
N TYR A 440 -9.36 13.96 -14.06
CA TYR A 440 -8.37 14.99 -13.73
C TYR A 440 -8.84 15.92 -12.60
N ASP A 441 -10.12 16.30 -12.60
CA ASP A 441 -10.72 17.16 -11.56
C ASP A 441 -10.83 16.49 -10.18
N ASP A 442 -10.81 15.15 -10.13
CA ASP A 442 -10.89 14.39 -8.87
C ASP A 442 -9.52 14.33 -8.16
N LEU A 443 -8.41 14.62 -8.87
CA LEU A 443 -7.06 14.61 -8.29
C LEU A 443 -6.90 15.69 -7.21
N ASP A 444 -7.63 16.79 -7.31
CA ASP A 444 -7.65 17.88 -6.33
C ASP A 444 -8.34 17.47 -5.02
N LEU A 445 -9.21 16.46 -5.05
CA LEU A 445 -9.87 15.94 -3.86
C LEU A 445 -8.93 15.09 -3.01
N LEU A 446 -7.93 14.43 -3.63
CA LEU A 446 -6.96 13.59 -2.93
C LEU A 446 -5.87 14.43 -2.26
N GLN A 447 -6.05 14.65 -0.97
CA GLN A 447 -5.13 15.35 -0.08
C GLN A 447 -4.23 14.34 0.64
N VAL A 448 -2.93 14.43 0.41
CA VAL A 448 -1.91 13.74 1.20
C VAL A 448 -0.98 14.80 1.75
N SER A 449 -1.07 15.04 3.05
CA SER A 449 -0.41 16.14 3.73
C SER A 449 0.59 15.63 4.76
N ASP A 450 1.63 16.42 4.97
CA ASP A 450 2.59 16.17 6.05
C ASP A 450 1.94 16.43 7.42
N ALA A 451 2.01 15.45 8.33
CA ALA A 451 1.51 15.60 9.69
C ALA A 451 2.45 16.44 10.59
N GLY A 452 3.66 16.76 10.12
CA GLY A 452 4.69 17.39 10.94
C GLY A 452 5.57 16.36 11.66
N PRO A 453 6.50 16.82 12.51
CA PRO A 453 7.40 15.92 13.23
C PRO A 453 6.65 14.97 14.17
N ASN A 454 6.91 13.67 14.07
CA ASN A 454 6.23 12.65 14.89
C ASN A 454 6.29 12.93 16.40
N VAL A 455 7.41 13.48 16.89
CA VAL A 455 7.57 13.82 18.32
C VAL A 455 6.56 14.85 18.83
N VAL A 456 6.05 15.73 17.95
CA VAL A 456 5.04 16.76 18.27
C VAL A 456 3.67 16.11 18.44
N ALA A 457 3.28 15.24 17.51
CA ALA A 457 2.05 14.46 17.61
C ALA A 457 2.07 13.54 18.84
N PHE A 458 3.21 12.91 19.10
CA PHE A 458 3.43 12.11 20.31
C PHE A 458 3.27 12.93 21.59
N ALA A 459 3.86 14.13 21.68
CA ALA A 459 3.71 15.01 22.84
C ALA A 459 2.24 15.39 23.10
N ALA A 460 1.53 15.81 22.04
CA ALA A 460 0.11 16.17 22.12
C ALA A 460 -0.76 15.01 22.62
N TYR A 461 -0.49 13.79 22.14
CA TYR A 461 -1.17 12.58 22.61
C TYR A 461 -0.82 12.27 24.08
N ALA A 462 0.46 12.34 24.45
CA ALA A 462 0.92 12.05 25.79
C ALA A 462 0.35 13.00 26.85
N PHE A 463 0.16 14.29 26.55
CA PHE A 463 -0.51 15.20 27.49
C PHE A 463 -1.92 14.74 27.83
N ARG A 464 -2.68 14.27 26.84
CA ARG A 464 -4.04 13.73 27.05
C ARG A 464 -3.99 12.45 27.89
N VAL A 465 -3.14 11.49 27.53
CA VAL A 465 -3.05 10.19 28.22
C VAL A 465 -2.65 10.33 29.68
N PHE A 466 -1.67 11.18 29.97
CA PHE A 466 -1.17 11.37 31.35
C PHE A 466 -1.93 12.44 32.13
N GLY A 467 -3.01 13.00 31.58
CA GLY A 467 -3.81 14.04 32.24
C GLY A 467 -3.02 15.31 32.55
N ILE A 468 -1.99 15.61 31.76
CA ILE A 468 -1.17 16.81 31.94
C ILE A 468 -1.98 17.99 31.42
N THR A 469 -2.31 18.91 32.32
CA THR A 469 -3.08 20.10 32.01
C THR A 469 -2.38 21.31 32.65
N PRO A 470 -2.11 22.38 31.89
CA PRO A 470 -1.55 23.60 32.44
C PRO A 470 -2.59 24.30 33.32
N LYS A 471 -2.13 25.10 34.29
CA LYS A 471 -3.01 25.98 35.05
C LYS A 471 -2.90 27.40 34.52
N PRO A 472 -3.88 28.27 34.79
CA PRO A 472 -3.77 29.69 34.47
C PRO A 472 -2.48 30.27 35.05
N GLN A 473 -1.66 30.89 34.19
CA GLN A 473 -0.37 31.52 34.53
C GLN A 473 0.76 30.57 34.99
N ASP A 474 0.57 29.25 34.91
CA ASP A 474 1.57 28.25 35.29
C ASP A 474 1.80 27.26 34.12
N PRO A 475 2.68 27.60 33.16
CA PRO A 475 3.00 26.74 32.04
C PRO A 475 3.76 25.50 32.52
N VAL A 476 3.46 24.35 31.90
CA VAL A 476 4.12 23.08 32.22
C VAL A 476 5.35 22.91 31.31
N PRO A 477 6.58 23.00 31.83
CA PRO A 477 7.77 22.66 31.06
C PRO A 477 7.77 21.17 30.78
N PHE A 478 8.04 20.80 29.53
CA PHE A 478 8.04 19.41 29.11
C PHE A 478 9.22 19.06 28.20
N VAL A 479 9.54 17.77 28.20
CA VAL A 479 10.38 17.11 27.21
C VAL A 479 9.59 15.93 26.65
N SER A 480 9.52 15.81 25.34
CA SER A 480 9.00 14.63 24.67
C SER A 480 10.16 13.89 23.98
N ILE A 481 10.27 12.59 24.25
CA ILE A 481 11.31 11.70 23.72
C ILE A 481 10.60 10.62 22.90
N ASP A 482 10.80 10.64 21.59
CA ASP A 482 10.39 9.57 20.69
C ASP A 482 11.62 8.77 20.27
N ALA A 483 11.85 7.64 20.95
CA ALA A 483 12.97 6.75 20.67
C ALA A 483 12.51 5.59 19.76
N GLY A 484 12.62 5.81 18.45
CA GLY A 484 12.11 4.95 17.41
C GLY A 484 13.14 3.97 16.81
N ALA A 485 12.86 3.52 15.59
CA ALA A 485 13.67 2.53 14.87
C ALA A 485 14.95 3.14 14.26
N SER A 486 14.83 4.29 13.60
CA SER A 486 15.93 4.97 12.88
C SER A 486 16.62 6.05 13.70
N GLU A 487 15.91 6.67 14.64
CA GLU A 487 16.39 7.83 15.39
C GLU A 487 15.71 7.94 16.75
N THR A 488 16.28 8.79 17.61
CA THR A 488 15.66 9.25 18.84
C THR A 488 15.53 10.76 18.77
N THR A 489 14.30 11.25 18.88
CA THR A 489 13.99 12.67 18.76
C THR A 489 13.56 13.23 20.10
N ILE A 490 14.05 14.44 20.40
CA ILE A 490 13.82 15.14 21.66
C ILE A 490 13.20 16.51 21.36
N LEU A 491 12.04 16.76 21.95
CA LEU A 491 11.30 18.01 21.86
C LEU A 491 11.23 18.67 23.23
N CYS A 492 11.84 19.84 23.40
CA CYS A 492 11.73 20.62 24.62
C CYS A 492 10.74 21.79 24.39
N GLY A 493 9.93 22.08 25.40
CA GLY A 493 8.94 23.15 25.27
C GLY A 493 8.18 23.48 26.56
N GLN A 494 7.17 24.32 26.39
CA GLN A 494 6.20 24.69 27.42
C GLN A 494 4.78 24.40 26.92
N TYR A 495 3.97 23.81 27.79
CA TYR A 495 2.56 23.58 27.54
C TYR A 495 1.74 24.54 28.40
N ARG A 496 0.91 25.39 27.77
CA ARG A 496 0.17 26.47 28.45
C ARG A 496 -1.28 26.57 27.98
N GLU A 497 -2.09 27.30 28.74
CA GLU A 497 -3.40 27.73 28.26
C GLU A 497 -3.25 28.75 27.12
N GLY A 498 -4.23 28.77 26.21
CA GLY A 498 -4.36 29.82 25.22
C GLY A 498 -4.58 31.18 25.87
N THR A 499 -4.06 32.23 25.25
CA THR A 499 -4.45 33.61 25.53
C THR A 499 -5.91 33.85 25.15
N ALA A 500 -6.50 34.96 25.58
CA ALA A 500 -7.88 35.28 25.25
C ALA A 500 -8.15 35.28 23.74
N ASP A 501 -7.20 35.79 22.94
CA ASP A 501 -7.30 35.82 21.47
C ASP A 501 -7.13 34.42 20.85
N GLU A 502 -6.20 33.61 21.36
CA GLU A 502 -6.01 32.21 20.92
C GLU A 502 -7.24 31.35 21.24
N ILE A 503 -7.83 31.51 22.43
CA ILE A 503 -9.08 30.83 22.82
C ILE A 503 -10.23 31.27 21.93
N ALA A 504 -10.35 32.57 21.61
CA ALA A 504 -11.36 33.07 20.68
C ALA A 504 -11.19 32.47 19.26
N GLY A 505 -9.96 32.11 18.88
CA GLY A 505 -9.64 31.37 17.66
C GLY A 505 -9.82 29.85 17.73
N GLY A 506 -10.27 29.30 18.87
CA GLY A 506 -10.48 27.86 19.08
C GLY A 506 -9.26 27.09 19.63
N TYR A 507 -8.19 27.79 20.02
CA TYR A 507 -6.98 27.18 20.57
C TYR A 507 -6.96 27.27 22.10
N GLU A 508 -7.60 26.30 22.76
CA GLU A 508 -7.68 26.26 24.23
C GLU A 508 -6.32 26.03 24.92
N ARG A 509 -5.43 25.28 24.27
CA ARG A 509 -4.14 24.84 24.80
C ARG A 509 -3.06 25.01 23.74
N ILE A 510 -1.92 25.55 24.15
CA ILE A 510 -0.80 25.85 23.27
C ILE A 510 0.43 25.08 23.72
N MET A 511 1.11 24.47 22.75
CA MET A 511 2.42 23.86 22.93
C MET A 511 3.45 24.72 22.21
N GLU A 512 4.30 25.41 22.96
CA GLU A 512 5.44 26.16 22.45
C GLU A 512 6.68 25.30 22.58
N HIS A 513 7.43 25.12 21.51
CA HIS A 513 8.59 24.25 21.53
C HIS A 513 9.72 24.80 20.66
N VAL A 514 10.96 24.44 21.02
CA VAL A 514 12.11 24.67 20.15
C VAL A 514 12.12 23.68 19.00
N LYS A 515 13.01 23.89 18.03
CA LYS A 515 13.22 22.91 16.96
C LYS A 515 13.58 21.54 17.58
N PRO A 516 12.94 20.43 17.15
CA PRO A 516 13.29 19.11 17.64
C PRO A 516 14.79 18.81 17.45
N MET A 517 15.40 18.20 18.46
CA MET A 517 16.76 17.67 18.37
C MET A 517 16.69 16.20 17.97
N VAL A 518 17.55 15.79 17.04
CA VAL A 518 17.55 14.43 16.51
C VAL A 518 18.88 13.77 16.81
N LEU A 519 18.83 12.63 17.52
CA LEU A 519 19.96 11.75 17.76
C LEU A 519 19.95 10.65 16.69
N SER A 520 20.50 10.96 15.51
CA SER A 520 20.46 10.08 14.33
C SER A 520 21.29 8.80 14.47
N HIS A 521 22.17 8.72 15.46
CA HIS A 521 22.91 7.50 15.82
C HIS A 521 22.17 6.58 16.80
N LEU A 522 21.04 7.04 17.35
CA LEU A 522 20.30 6.34 18.40
C LEU A 522 18.92 5.89 17.90
N GLY A 523 18.88 4.75 17.20
CA GLY A 523 17.64 4.09 16.80
C GLY A 523 17.68 2.60 17.11
N GLY A 524 16.53 1.98 17.35
CA GLY A 524 16.44 0.55 17.66
C GLY A 524 17.05 -0.35 16.57
N GLU A 525 16.82 -0.06 15.29
CA GLU A 525 17.39 -0.84 14.18
C GLU A 525 18.88 -0.55 13.96
N LEU A 526 19.35 0.66 14.27
CA LEU A 526 20.77 1.02 14.24
C LEU A 526 21.54 0.28 15.33
N LEU A 527 21.01 0.26 16.56
CA LEU A 527 21.54 -0.53 17.65
C LEU A 527 21.53 -2.02 17.31
N LEU A 528 20.47 -2.50 16.66
CA LEU A 528 20.37 -3.90 16.26
C LEU A 528 21.40 -4.27 15.17
N HIS A 529 21.69 -3.37 14.23
CA HIS A 529 22.75 -3.57 13.24
C HIS A 529 24.13 -3.62 13.90
N ARG A 530 24.41 -2.73 14.86
CA ARG A 530 25.65 -2.75 15.65
C ARG A 530 25.77 -4.02 16.50
N LEU A 531 24.67 -4.48 17.10
CA LEU A 531 24.63 -5.75 17.84
C LEU A 531 24.91 -6.96 16.92
N ALA A 532 24.34 -6.96 15.71
CA ALA A 532 24.63 -7.98 14.70
C ALA A 532 26.10 -7.94 14.25
N TYR A 533 26.70 -6.75 14.16
CA TYR A 533 28.12 -6.59 13.84
C TYR A 533 29.03 -7.15 14.94
N GLN A 534 28.69 -6.95 16.21
CA GLN A 534 29.40 -7.57 17.34
C GLN A 534 29.33 -9.11 17.28
N ALA A 535 28.14 -9.66 16.95
CA ALA A 535 27.98 -11.10 16.78
C ALA A 535 28.80 -11.65 15.59
N TYR A 536 28.88 -10.89 14.50
CA TYR A 536 29.70 -11.22 13.34
C TYR A 536 31.20 -11.22 13.69
N GLU A 537 31.69 -10.18 14.36
CA GLU A 537 33.09 -10.05 14.77
C GLU A 537 33.53 -11.20 15.68
N ALA A 538 32.76 -11.48 16.72
CA ALA A 538 33.03 -12.59 17.64
C ALA A 538 32.98 -13.95 16.94
N SER A 539 32.23 -14.07 15.85
CA SER A 539 32.15 -15.28 15.02
C SER A 539 33.16 -15.31 13.86
N GLY A 540 34.18 -14.44 13.89
CA GLY A 540 35.09 -14.19 12.77
C GLY A 540 35.72 -15.43 12.13
N THR A 541 36.08 -16.46 12.92
CA THR A 541 36.59 -17.74 12.40
C THR A 541 35.56 -18.47 11.53
N SER A 542 34.30 -18.54 11.98
CA SER A 542 33.21 -19.18 11.21
C SER A 542 32.83 -18.36 9.99
N MET A 543 32.77 -17.03 10.13
CA MET A 543 32.47 -16.10 9.03
C MET A 543 33.54 -16.16 7.93
N LYS A 544 34.82 -16.21 8.31
CA LYS A 544 35.95 -16.35 7.38
C LYS A 544 35.96 -17.71 6.69
N HIS A 545 35.75 -18.80 7.42
CA HIS A 545 35.73 -20.15 6.86
C HIS A 545 34.64 -20.33 5.79
N ASN A 546 33.48 -19.70 5.99
CA ASN A 546 32.35 -19.77 5.08
C ASN A 546 32.27 -18.63 4.05
N ASP A 547 33.26 -17.72 4.04
CA ASP A 547 33.32 -16.54 3.16
C ASP A 547 32.03 -15.70 3.13
N ILE A 548 31.56 -15.32 4.32
CA ILE A 548 30.30 -14.59 4.52
C ILE A 548 30.54 -13.08 4.36
N PRO A 549 29.93 -12.40 3.38
CA PRO A 549 29.98 -10.95 3.29
C PRO A 549 29.01 -10.27 4.26
N PHE A 550 29.32 -9.05 4.67
CA PHE A 550 28.51 -8.27 5.62
C PHE A 550 28.66 -6.77 5.35
N VAL A 551 27.59 -5.99 5.59
CA VAL A 551 27.67 -4.52 5.51
C VAL A 551 27.92 -3.97 6.91
N PRO A 552 29.05 -3.29 7.17
CA PRO A 552 29.31 -2.70 8.48
C PRO A 552 28.30 -1.59 8.79
N PRO A 553 27.94 -1.37 10.08
CA PRO A 553 27.16 -0.20 10.47
C PRO A 553 27.89 1.09 10.14
N SER A 554 27.15 2.15 9.80
CA SER A 554 27.75 3.46 9.50
C SER A 554 28.55 3.99 10.69
N GLY A 555 29.75 4.52 10.43
CA GLY A 555 30.66 5.07 11.45
C GLY A 555 31.43 4.04 12.28
N GLU A 556 31.13 2.74 12.15
CA GLU A 556 31.88 1.69 12.84
C GLU A 556 33.21 1.38 12.13
N LYS A 557 34.22 0.98 12.92
CA LYS A 557 35.52 0.56 12.36
C LYS A 557 35.37 -0.77 11.65
N VAL A 558 36.00 -0.90 10.49
CA VAL A 558 36.11 -2.16 9.76
C VAL A 558 36.90 -3.17 10.59
N ILE A 559 36.37 -4.39 10.74
CA ILE A 559 37.05 -5.49 11.43
C ILE A 559 38.35 -5.85 10.70
N ALA A 560 39.46 -5.79 11.42
CA ALA A 560 40.78 -6.10 10.87
C ALA A 560 40.84 -7.54 10.32
N GLY A 561 41.32 -7.69 9.08
CA GLY A 561 41.39 -8.98 8.38
C GLY A 561 40.05 -9.47 7.79
N ALA A 562 39.00 -8.64 7.84
CA ALA A 562 37.71 -8.88 7.21
C ALA A 562 37.33 -7.90 6.10
N GLU A 563 38.27 -7.05 5.68
CA GLU A 563 38.08 -5.97 4.70
C GLU A 563 37.44 -6.47 3.41
N GLU A 564 37.91 -7.60 2.85
CA GLU A 564 37.38 -8.19 1.62
C GLU A 564 35.93 -8.71 1.72
N ARG A 565 35.44 -8.94 2.94
CA ARG A 565 34.06 -9.39 3.23
C ARG A 565 33.14 -8.23 3.61
N MET A 566 33.69 -7.05 3.92
CA MET A 566 32.94 -5.86 4.30
C MET A 566 32.54 -5.07 3.04
N VAL A 567 31.57 -5.61 2.32
CA VAL A 567 31.14 -5.12 0.99
C VAL A 567 29.64 -4.85 0.98
N SER A 568 29.21 -3.88 0.15
CA SER A 568 27.80 -3.59 -0.07
C SER A 568 27.25 -4.42 -1.24
N SER A 569 26.99 -5.70 -0.99
CA SER A 569 26.30 -6.59 -1.94
C SER A 569 24.91 -6.98 -1.45
N MET A 570 24.05 -7.49 -2.34
CA MET A 570 22.71 -7.97 -1.97
C MET A 570 22.80 -9.07 -0.89
N GLU A 571 23.73 -10.02 -1.04
CA GLU A 571 24.00 -11.07 -0.05
C GLU A 571 24.42 -10.49 1.30
N ALA A 572 25.29 -9.47 1.29
CA ALA A 572 25.74 -8.81 2.51
C ALA A 572 24.59 -8.13 3.25
N GLN A 573 23.72 -7.41 2.53
CA GLN A 573 22.53 -6.77 3.11
C GLN A 573 21.55 -7.79 3.69
N VAL A 574 21.37 -8.93 3.01
CA VAL A 574 20.52 -10.02 3.51
C VAL A 574 21.13 -10.67 4.75
N ASN A 575 22.43 -10.86 4.80
CA ASN A 575 23.14 -11.38 5.98
C ASN A 575 23.00 -10.45 7.18
N VAL A 576 23.05 -9.12 6.98
CA VAL A 576 22.72 -8.13 8.02
C VAL A 576 21.33 -8.39 8.57
N ARG A 577 20.32 -8.53 7.71
CA ARG A 577 18.92 -8.77 8.16
C ARG A 577 18.75 -10.10 8.88
N LEU A 578 19.44 -11.16 8.43
CA LEU A 578 19.38 -12.48 9.06
C LEU A 578 20.04 -12.48 10.44
N LEU A 579 21.19 -11.82 10.59
CA LEU A 579 21.85 -11.67 11.89
C LEU A 579 21.08 -10.73 12.82
N LYS A 580 20.57 -9.60 12.32
CA LYS A 580 19.63 -8.72 13.06
C LYS A 580 18.46 -9.54 13.61
N ALA A 581 17.83 -10.39 12.79
CA ALA A 581 16.74 -11.25 13.23
C ALA A 581 17.16 -12.29 14.28
N ALA A 582 18.39 -12.81 14.21
CA ALA A 582 18.91 -13.75 15.21
C ALA A 582 19.18 -13.09 16.57
N VAL A 583 19.66 -11.84 16.58
CA VAL A 583 19.99 -11.11 17.82
C VAL A 583 18.86 -10.21 18.33
N ARG A 584 17.80 -9.97 17.55
CA ARG A 584 16.63 -9.15 17.93
C ARG A 584 16.03 -9.47 19.31
N PRO A 585 15.91 -10.75 19.73
CA PRO A 585 15.40 -11.05 21.08
C PRO A 585 16.23 -10.45 22.21
N ILE A 586 17.52 -10.13 22.00
CA ILE A 586 18.35 -9.47 23.01
C ILE A 586 17.90 -8.02 23.24
N LEU A 587 17.43 -7.34 22.19
CA LEU A 587 16.93 -5.97 22.27
C LEU A 587 15.46 -5.92 22.70
N GLU A 588 14.62 -6.83 22.19
CA GLU A 588 13.16 -6.69 22.34
C GLU A 588 12.54 -7.58 23.43
N SER A 589 13.24 -8.63 23.88
CA SER A 589 12.70 -9.59 24.85
C SER A 589 13.40 -9.44 26.20
N VAL A 590 12.58 -9.28 27.24
CA VAL A 590 13.04 -9.39 28.64
C VAL A 590 13.36 -10.86 28.99
N ALA A 591 12.68 -11.81 28.33
CA ALA A 591 12.92 -13.23 28.53
C ALA A 591 14.24 -13.67 27.87
N PRO A 592 15.02 -14.54 28.54
CA PRO A 592 16.29 -15.03 28.01
C PRO A 592 16.07 -16.05 26.89
N THR A 593 15.74 -15.57 25.69
CA THR A 593 15.73 -16.40 24.47
C THR A 593 17.16 -16.72 24.06
N PRO A 594 17.55 -17.99 23.93
CA PRO A 594 18.89 -18.36 23.50
C PRO A 594 19.15 -17.89 22.06
N LEU A 595 20.41 -17.58 21.77
CA LEU A 595 20.85 -17.35 20.39
C LEU A 595 20.74 -18.67 19.61
N PRO A 596 20.42 -18.62 18.30
CA PRO A 596 20.48 -19.82 17.47
C PRO A 596 21.92 -20.32 17.32
N ASP A 597 22.14 -21.62 17.48
CA ASP A 597 23.47 -22.24 17.29
C ASP A 597 23.99 -22.05 15.86
N LEU A 598 23.09 -22.14 14.88
CA LEU A 598 23.36 -22.00 13.45
C LEU A 598 22.43 -20.96 12.84
N VAL A 599 23.01 -20.11 11.99
CA VAL A 599 22.28 -19.15 11.15
C VAL A 599 22.61 -19.44 9.69
N GLN A 600 21.57 -19.52 8.87
CA GLN A 600 21.70 -19.64 7.42
C GLN A 600 22.09 -18.30 6.83
N LEU A 601 23.29 -18.18 6.27
CA LEU A 601 23.83 -16.95 5.69
C LEU A 601 24.32 -17.21 4.26
N PHE A 602 24.25 -16.21 3.40
CA PHE A 602 24.83 -16.28 2.07
C PHE A 602 26.34 -16.11 2.13
N ALA A 603 27.09 -16.94 1.42
CA ALA A 603 28.48 -16.71 1.10
C ALA A 603 28.62 -15.82 -0.15
N ARG A 604 29.83 -15.32 -0.43
CA ARG A 604 30.08 -14.50 -1.63
C ARG A 604 29.84 -15.23 -2.95
N ASP A 605 29.85 -16.57 -2.93
CA ASP A 605 29.49 -17.41 -4.08
C ASP A 605 27.97 -17.51 -4.32
N GLY A 606 27.16 -16.81 -3.52
CA GLY A 606 25.69 -16.81 -3.59
C GLY A 606 25.03 -18.04 -2.94
N ARG A 607 25.80 -18.98 -2.39
CA ARG A 607 25.26 -20.19 -1.73
C ARG A 607 25.00 -19.93 -0.25
N VAL A 608 23.94 -20.55 0.25
CA VAL A 608 23.61 -20.51 1.68
C VAL A 608 24.49 -21.50 2.45
N ARG A 609 25.04 -21.07 3.57
CA ARG A 609 25.85 -21.86 4.51
C ARG A 609 25.21 -21.81 5.89
N ASP A 610 25.25 -22.92 6.61
CA ASP A 610 24.91 -22.95 8.03
C ASP A 610 26.13 -22.49 8.83
N VAL A 611 26.05 -21.30 9.41
CA VAL A 611 27.18 -20.63 10.09
C VAL A 611 26.95 -20.65 11.58
N ARG A 612 27.97 -21.06 12.35
CA ARG A 612 27.90 -21.10 13.80
C ARG A 612 28.14 -19.72 14.39
N ILE A 613 27.24 -19.29 15.26
CA ILE A 613 27.40 -18.05 16.03
C ILE A 613 28.24 -18.36 17.27
N MET A 614 29.43 -17.77 17.37
CA MET A 614 30.43 -18.07 18.40
C MET A 614 30.48 -16.97 19.48
N VAL A 615 29.32 -16.52 19.94
CA VAL A 615 29.22 -15.55 21.03
C VAL A 615 28.08 -15.90 21.95
N ASP A 616 28.31 -15.75 23.25
CA ASP A 616 27.28 -15.96 24.25
C ASP A 616 26.32 -14.78 24.30
N ARG A 617 25.04 -15.08 24.49
CA ARG A 617 23.98 -14.06 24.70
C ARG A 617 24.36 -13.06 25.79
N ALA A 618 25.00 -13.51 26.87
CA ALA A 618 25.38 -12.66 28.00
C ALA A 618 26.35 -11.55 27.59
N VAL A 619 27.32 -11.85 26.73
CA VAL A 619 28.30 -10.87 26.22
C VAL A 619 27.61 -9.78 25.40
N LEU A 620 26.75 -10.20 24.47
CA LEU A 620 25.96 -9.26 23.65
C LEU A 620 24.97 -8.43 24.50
N SER A 621 24.39 -9.04 25.53
CA SER A 621 23.47 -8.35 26.45
C SER A 621 24.19 -7.28 27.27
N GLU A 622 25.41 -7.57 27.74
CA GLU A 622 26.23 -6.60 28.48
C GLU A 622 26.68 -5.45 27.58
N TRP A 623 27.09 -5.75 26.34
CA TRP A 623 27.40 -4.73 25.35
C TRP A 623 26.20 -3.81 25.10
N LEU A 624 25.00 -4.37 24.90
CA LEU A 624 23.77 -3.60 24.70
C LEU A 624 23.47 -2.70 25.90
N ARG A 625 23.62 -3.21 27.13
CA ARG A 625 23.45 -2.41 28.37
C ARG A 625 24.42 -1.23 28.42
N GLY A 626 25.67 -1.42 28.00
CA GLY A 626 26.63 -0.33 27.85
C GLY A 626 26.10 0.76 26.91
N GLN A 627 25.64 0.37 25.72
CA GLN A 627 25.10 1.30 24.73
C GLN A 627 23.83 2.03 25.19
N LEU A 628 22.91 1.34 25.88
CA LEU A 628 21.72 1.98 26.45
C LEU A 628 22.05 2.95 27.60
N SER A 629 23.13 2.69 28.34
CA SER A 629 23.61 3.60 29.38
C SER A 629 24.20 4.88 28.78
N GLU A 630 25.00 4.76 27.71
CA GLU A 630 25.50 5.89 26.94
C GLU A 630 24.36 6.68 26.29
N ALA A 631 23.35 6.00 25.76
CA ALA A 631 22.15 6.61 25.20
C ALA A 631 21.43 7.51 26.22
N ALA A 632 21.23 7.02 27.45
CA ALA A 632 20.61 7.82 28.52
C ALA A 632 21.40 9.10 28.82
N VAL A 633 22.73 9.04 28.82
CA VAL A 633 23.60 10.22 29.00
C VAL A 633 23.46 11.20 27.84
N HIS A 634 23.47 10.72 26.58
CA HIS A 634 23.26 11.59 25.41
C HIS A 634 21.88 12.27 25.42
N ILE A 635 20.83 11.54 25.84
CA ILE A 635 19.49 12.10 26.00
C ILE A 635 19.50 13.20 27.08
N GLN A 636 20.12 12.96 28.24
CA GLN A 636 20.24 13.95 29.31
C GLN A 636 20.97 15.23 28.83
N GLN A 637 22.08 15.08 28.11
CA GLN A 637 22.83 16.20 27.53
C GLN A 637 22.00 16.98 26.52
N ALA A 638 21.24 16.28 25.66
CA ALA A 638 20.35 16.92 24.70
C ALA A 638 19.22 17.69 25.42
N ILE A 639 18.63 17.14 26.48
CA ILE A 639 17.63 17.85 27.30
C ILE A 639 18.21 19.14 27.87
N ALA A 640 19.41 19.09 28.47
CA ALA A 640 20.08 20.27 29.02
C ALA A 640 20.27 21.36 27.94
N LYS A 641 20.80 20.98 26.78
CA LYS A 641 20.99 21.89 25.63
C LYS A 641 19.67 22.46 25.10
N GLY A 642 18.60 21.67 25.11
CA GLY A 642 17.28 22.12 24.68
C GLY A 642 16.72 23.22 25.58
N PHE A 643 16.88 23.10 26.89
CA PHE A 643 16.40 24.14 27.81
C PHE A 643 17.22 25.42 27.83
N GLU A 644 18.52 25.36 27.51
CA GLU A 644 19.33 26.56 27.24
C GLU A 644 18.72 27.42 26.11
N GLN A 645 17.97 26.80 25.17
CA GLN A 645 17.32 27.50 24.06
C GLN A 645 15.88 27.95 24.37
N VAL A 646 15.20 27.28 25.30
CA VAL A 646 13.81 27.60 25.69
C VAL A 646 13.77 28.72 26.73
N THR A 647 14.75 28.81 27.63
CA THR A 647 14.74 29.79 28.74
C THR A 647 16.12 30.38 29.03
N ASN A 648 16.19 31.67 29.37
CA ASN A 648 17.38 32.32 29.95
C ASN A 648 17.59 32.01 31.45
N ALA A 649 16.82 31.08 32.03
CA ALA A 649 16.78 30.78 33.46
C ALA A 649 17.21 29.33 33.73
N GLU A 650 17.50 29.00 35.01
CA GLU A 650 17.76 27.62 35.42
C GLU A 650 16.56 26.71 35.12
N VAL A 651 16.85 25.51 34.60
CA VAL A 651 15.84 24.51 34.25
C VAL A 651 15.00 24.18 35.49
N PRO A 652 13.67 24.36 35.46
CA PRO A 652 12.80 24.06 36.59
C PRO A 652 12.56 22.56 36.71
N TYR A 653 13.60 21.78 37.02
CA TYR A 653 13.58 20.31 37.05
C TYR A 653 12.44 19.74 37.90
N ALA A 654 12.07 20.40 39.01
CA ALA A 654 10.95 19.99 39.87
C ALA A 654 9.56 20.05 39.18
N ALA A 655 9.39 20.93 38.19
CA ALA A 655 8.16 21.06 37.42
C ALA A 655 8.21 20.25 36.10
N LEU A 656 9.40 19.85 35.66
CA LEU A 656 9.64 19.22 34.38
C LEU A 656 8.88 17.88 34.24
N ARG A 657 8.20 17.74 33.10
CA ARG A 657 7.53 16.50 32.66
C ARG A 657 8.33 15.90 31.50
N VAL A 658 8.91 14.73 31.69
CA VAL A 658 9.59 13.98 30.62
C VAL A 658 8.65 12.88 30.13
N LEU A 659 8.27 12.92 28.87
CA LEU A 659 7.39 11.97 28.21
C LEU A 659 8.27 11.07 27.34
N ILE A 660 8.31 9.77 27.59
CA ILE A 660 9.12 8.84 26.78
C ILE A 660 8.25 7.79 26.09
N GLY A 661 8.43 7.69 24.77
CA GLY A 661 7.77 6.75 23.87
C GLY A 661 8.71 6.21 22.79
N GLY A 662 8.11 5.61 21.76
CA GLY A 662 8.83 4.83 20.75
C GLY A 662 9.29 3.47 21.29
N ARG A 663 9.49 2.48 20.39
CA ARG A 663 9.81 1.09 20.82
C ARG A 663 11.10 1.00 21.61
N LEU A 664 12.13 1.74 21.24
CA LEU A 664 13.38 1.78 21.99
C LEU A 664 13.17 2.48 23.36
N GLY A 665 12.34 3.53 23.40
CA GLY A 665 12.01 4.26 24.64
C GLY A 665 11.17 3.45 25.63
N MET A 666 10.52 2.39 25.17
CA MET A 666 9.83 1.40 26.02
C MET A 666 10.76 0.32 26.59
N HIS A 667 12.05 0.32 26.22
CA HIS A 667 13.00 -0.64 26.76
C HIS A 667 13.23 -0.40 28.28
N PRO A 668 12.92 -1.37 29.17
CA PRO A 668 12.92 -1.15 30.61
C PRO A 668 14.26 -0.63 31.17
N PHE A 669 15.38 -1.17 30.69
CA PHE A 669 16.71 -0.74 31.13
C PHE A 669 17.05 0.69 30.67
N LEU A 670 16.57 1.13 29.49
CA LEU A 670 16.81 2.50 29.05
C LEU A 670 16.01 3.47 29.93
N GLN A 671 14.77 3.12 30.25
CA GLN A 671 13.93 3.91 31.15
C GLN A 671 14.53 4.03 32.56
N GLU A 672 15.06 2.93 33.11
CA GLU A 672 15.76 2.91 34.40
C GLU A 672 17.01 3.82 34.36
N ARG A 673 17.84 3.69 33.31
CA ARG A 673 19.04 4.51 33.16
C ARG A 673 18.72 5.99 32.97
N LEU A 674 17.67 6.29 32.22
CA LEU A 674 17.22 7.67 32.02
C LEU A 674 16.77 8.30 33.34
N GLU A 675 15.97 7.60 34.15
CA GLU A 675 15.60 8.09 35.49
C GLU A 675 16.81 8.31 36.40
N ALA A 676 17.83 7.46 36.31
CA ALA A 676 19.03 7.56 37.14
C ALA A 676 19.93 8.74 36.76
N VAL A 677 19.94 9.17 35.49
CA VAL A 677 20.77 10.31 35.03
C VAL A 677 20.02 11.63 35.09
N LEU A 678 18.69 11.63 35.10
CA LEU A 678 17.91 12.87 35.21
C LEU A 678 18.00 13.46 36.63
N PRO A 679 18.01 14.81 36.76
CA PRO A 679 18.06 15.45 38.08
C PRO A 679 16.85 15.11 38.97
N GLU A 680 17.04 15.24 40.28
CA GLU A 680 15.98 15.02 41.27
C GLU A 680 14.80 15.98 41.04
N GLY A 681 13.57 15.49 41.21
CA GLY A 681 12.33 16.26 41.03
C GLY A 681 11.70 16.17 39.64
N VAL A 682 12.41 15.65 38.63
CA VAL A 682 11.84 15.40 37.29
C VAL A 682 10.79 14.30 37.35
N ARG A 683 9.63 14.51 36.71
CA ARG A 683 8.61 13.45 36.57
C ARG A 683 8.70 12.80 35.19
N VAL A 684 9.05 11.52 35.17
CA VAL A 684 9.10 10.72 33.94
C VAL A 684 7.79 9.96 33.75
N HIS A 685 7.14 10.21 32.62
CA HIS A 685 5.92 9.57 32.17
C HIS A 685 6.28 8.54 31.10
N LYS A 686 5.93 7.28 31.36
CA LYS A 686 6.33 6.13 30.55
C LYS A 686 5.09 5.46 29.98
N PHE A 687 5.09 5.23 28.68
CA PHE A 687 4.17 4.27 28.10
C PHE A 687 4.64 2.85 28.45
N ARG A 688 3.68 1.96 28.70
CA ARG A 688 3.89 0.53 28.85
C ARG A 688 3.08 -0.16 27.77
N GLU A 689 3.55 -1.30 27.28
CA GLU A 689 2.70 -2.13 26.43
C GLU A 689 1.47 -2.54 27.24
N PRO A 690 0.26 -2.42 26.68
CA PRO A 690 -0.93 -2.94 27.34
C PRO A 690 -0.76 -4.44 27.58
N ASP A 691 -0.93 -4.86 28.83
CA ASP A 691 -1.02 -6.28 29.17
C ASP A 691 -2.24 -6.89 28.45
N HIS A 692 -2.24 -8.21 28.23
CA HIS A 692 -3.31 -8.94 27.53
C HIS A 692 -4.74 -8.71 28.07
N THR A 693 -4.88 -8.12 29.25
CA THR A 693 -6.15 -7.74 29.89
C THR A 693 -6.68 -6.36 29.52
N ASN A 694 -5.89 -5.52 28.83
CA ASN A 694 -6.22 -4.13 28.45
C ASN A 694 -5.94 -3.88 26.95
N LEU A 695 -6.47 -4.75 26.07
CA LEU A 695 -6.41 -4.58 24.61
C LEU A 695 -7.53 -3.69 24.08
#